data_AF-A0A1H3ZSC7-F1
#
_entry.id   AF-A0A1H3ZSC7-F1
#
_cell.length_a   1.000
_cell.length_b   1.000
_cell.length_c   1.000
_cell.angle_alpha   90.00
_cell.angle_beta   90.00
_cell.angle_gamma   90.00
#
_symmetry.space_group_name_H-M   'P 1'
#
loop_
_entity.id
_entity.type
_entity.pdbx_description
1 polymer ?
#
loop_
_entity_poly.entity_id
_entity_poly.type
_entity_poly.pdbx_seq_one_letter_code
_entity_poly.pdbx_strand_id
1 'polypeptide(L)'
;MQKLILIFKKFLNHNIFIFCCLFPVIFTLLFIGYFPVTFSLNINVSIEHENGHLESYNKSFSALNIFHSNEWVLGDDTDNINLISNENDYDLKNLIFSNKGGVKRIVFHSFSTSILGITTVETSGIDLGQHTYLNGGITPFLENDEFGLSIDDPDVESMFMIRGYDFIPIWFWVAYFSLVTIITLIVTFIASTIITKYNVKNWKCPLLSVSMTVTFLLLGMWINNTLSYITYDFFFLNWIIVFLVCNVINCLTKHYAGTILGTFVLLSWYCINYFVILFRSKPVMPSDLYAIQTAGEVMGGYNLVPTPLMIFSFILWLGLSISLVRISLKDKKKVSFRNRAIGIVISVVLFTLCLNNPIYKQLNTFVWNAKLLDDFYSEGMVLSFTRSFFSSFVREPEGYSRKKVEEYIEHYRKSEDEQLANEKPSRIIMIMNEAYSDLRDSGMTGKVDVQPFIDSMDENTLHGTMYASVYGGGTCNTEFEALTGNSLAFFPSGSYPYSQHIKHNLWSLAEYFKEDGFKTASFHPGGKDSWNRNNVYTLLGFDKYYSRDEYKDIEYLHLLPDDQSNYRFIESVDDEEKVPEFFFNVTYQNHSGYETFEDVPKNESAMLIPTTDAQVYLSLVAKSDEAVEELIKHYQNSDEKTMIIFFGDHQPGLGVENDFYIFNNNVGGLNKYKTEMFIWTNYDSEQVENYQLSANFLPLLILERAGYKLPPYLKMMKDVYEKYPVITSQGVLDNEGRLYAGVNDLSDDPLIQMYQYVQYANMFDNIDEAWFKID
;
A
#
# COMPACT_ATOMS: atom_id res chain seq x y z
N MET A 1 21.96 -34.49 -54.62
CA MET A 1 20.99 -33.38 -54.42
C MET A 1 20.03 -33.62 -53.25
N GLN A 2 19.21 -34.69 -53.23
CA GLN A 2 18.26 -34.96 -52.12
C GLN A 2 18.91 -35.13 -50.73
N LYS A 3 20.07 -35.78 -50.62
CA LYS A 3 20.84 -35.86 -49.35
C LYS A 3 21.34 -34.48 -48.88
N LEU A 4 21.73 -33.60 -49.79
CA LEU A 4 22.14 -32.22 -49.50
C LEU A 4 20.95 -31.39 -49.02
N ILE A 5 19.78 -31.51 -49.67
CA ILE A 5 18.54 -30.85 -49.26
C ILE A 5 18.09 -31.33 -47.88
N LEU A 6 18.25 -32.62 -47.55
CA LEU A 6 17.90 -33.18 -46.24
C LEU A 6 18.86 -32.71 -45.14
N ILE A 7 20.16 -32.63 -45.43
CA ILE A 7 21.18 -32.08 -44.52
C ILE A 7 20.92 -30.59 -44.29
N PHE A 8 20.61 -29.83 -45.35
CA PHE A 8 20.29 -28.41 -45.30
C PHE A 8 18.98 -28.16 -44.52
N LYS A 9 17.93 -28.97 -44.71
CA LYS A 9 16.70 -28.93 -43.90
C LYS A 9 16.95 -29.29 -42.43
N LYS A 10 17.80 -30.28 -42.13
CA LYS A 10 18.18 -30.62 -40.75
C LYS A 10 18.99 -29.52 -40.08
N PHE A 11 19.90 -28.88 -40.83
CA PHE A 11 20.71 -27.76 -40.39
C PHE A 11 19.84 -26.52 -40.11
N LEU A 12 18.94 -26.14 -41.03
CA LEU A 12 17.97 -25.07 -40.81
C LEU A 12 17.07 -25.37 -39.60
N ASN A 13 16.48 -26.56 -39.50
CA ASN A 13 15.56 -26.87 -38.39
C ASN A 13 16.24 -26.88 -37.01
N HIS A 14 17.52 -27.27 -36.90
CA HIS A 14 18.24 -27.21 -35.63
C HIS A 14 18.62 -25.77 -35.26
N ASN A 15 19.15 -25.01 -36.22
CA ASN A 15 19.59 -23.65 -35.97
C ASN A 15 18.41 -22.71 -35.69
N ILE A 16 17.27 -22.87 -36.39
CA ILE A 16 16.06 -22.08 -36.15
C ILE A 16 15.53 -22.32 -34.73
N PHE A 17 15.50 -23.56 -34.23
CA PHE A 17 15.04 -23.83 -32.87
C PHE A 17 15.93 -23.15 -31.82
N ILE A 18 17.27 -23.28 -31.95
CA ILE A 18 18.21 -22.59 -31.05
C ILE A 18 18.00 -21.08 -31.12
N PHE A 19 17.84 -20.57 -32.34
CA PHE A 19 17.64 -19.16 -32.60
C PHE A 19 16.39 -18.63 -31.90
N CYS A 20 15.25 -19.32 -32.02
CA CYS A 20 14.02 -18.95 -31.34
C CYS A 20 14.11 -19.02 -29.79
N CYS A 21 14.99 -19.86 -29.24
CA CYS A 21 15.17 -19.95 -27.78
C CYS A 21 16.15 -18.89 -27.23
N LEU A 22 17.23 -18.62 -27.95
CA LEU A 22 18.30 -17.72 -27.52
C LEU A 22 18.02 -16.26 -27.86
N PHE A 23 17.31 -15.98 -28.96
CA PHE A 23 17.01 -14.62 -29.38
C PHE A 23 16.29 -13.81 -28.27
N PRO A 24 15.22 -14.30 -27.62
CA PRO A 24 14.57 -13.56 -26.54
C PRO A 24 15.51 -13.29 -25.36
N VAL A 25 16.35 -14.26 -25.01
CA VAL A 25 17.29 -14.15 -23.88
C VAL A 25 18.37 -13.10 -24.18
N ILE A 26 18.99 -13.18 -25.35
CA ILE A 26 20.09 -12.28 -25.73
C ILE A 26 19.55 -10.88 -26.03
N PHE A 27 18.39 -10.77 -26.67
CA PHE A 27 17.74 -9.49 -26.95
C PHE A 27 17.58 -8.70 -25.67
N THR A 28 17.06 -9.38 -24.66
CA THR A 28 16.80 -8.82 -23.35
C THR A 28 18.08 -8.41 -22.65
N LEU A 29 19.09 -9.27 -22.60
CA LEU A 29 20.35 -8.96 -21.93
C LEU A 29 21.02 -7.73 -22.55
N LEU A 30 20.85 -7.51 -23.85
CA LEU A 30 21.34 -6.32 -24.55
C LEU A 30 20.42 -5.11 -24.35
N PHE A 31 19.10 -5.32 -24.30
CA PHE A 31 18.10 -4.28 -24.13
C PHE A 31 18.09 -3.67 -22.72
N ILE A 32 18.17 -4.49 -21.67
CA ILE A 32 18.11 -4.07 -20.26
C ILE A 32 19.45 -3.44 -19.79
N GLY A 33 20.59 -3.81 -20.38
CA GLY A 33 21.90 -3.55 -19.75
C GLY A 33 22.94 -2.74 -20.54
N TYR A 34 22.84 -2.60 -21.86
CA TYR A 34 23.99 -2.10 -22.64
C TYR A 34 23.84 -0.68 -23.21
N PHE A 35 22.64 -0.11 -23.22
CA PHE A 35 22.38 1.23 -23.74
C PHE A 35 21.30 1.94 -22.93
N PRO A 36 21.55 2.28 -21.65
CA PRO A 36 20.64 3.16 -20.91
C PRO A 36 20.52 4.47 -21.70
N VAL A 37 19.30 4.83 -22.07
CA VAL A 37 19.06 6.06 -22.83
C VAL A 37 18.81 7.14 -21.78
N THR A 38 19.80 7.97 -21.51
CA THR A 38 19.60 9.13 -20.63
C THR A 38 18.88 10.22 -21.42
N PHE A 39 17.76 10.68 -20.87
CA PHE A 39 16.96 11.74 -21.44
C PHE A 39 17.22 13.03 -20.68
N SER A 40 17.07 14.18 -21.32
CA SER A 40 17.14 15.46 -20.61
C SER A 40 16.12 16.41 -21.19
N LEU A 41 15.45 17.11 -20.30
CA LEU A 41 14.42 18.07 -20.60
C LEU A 41 14.90 19.46 -20.18
N ASN A 42 14.96 20.41 -21.11
CA ASN A 42 15.31 21.77 -20.76
C ASN A 42 14.13 22.69 -21.08
N ILE A 43 13.65 23.40 -20.05
CA ILE A 43 12.57 24.38 -20.15
C ILE A 43 13.16 25.75 -19.83
N ASN A 44 13.26 26.59 -20.85
CA ASN A 44 13.77 27.95 -20.70
C ASN A 44 12.58 28.86 -20.34
N VAL A 45 12.67 29.53 -19.18
CA VAL A 45 11.59 30.35 -18.63
C VAL A 45 12.15 31.61 -17.97
N SER A 46 11.38 32.68 -17.99
CA SER A 46 11.58 33.84 -17.10
C SER A 46 10.52 33.83 -16.01
N ILE A 47 10.93 34.04 -14.76
CA ILE A 47 10.03 34.04 -13.61
C ILE A 47 10.14 35.39 -12.89
N GLU A 48 9.00 36.06 -12.71
CA GLU A 48 8.89 37.25 -11.86
C GLU A 48 8.47 36.83 -10.45
N HIS A 49 9.29 37.12 -9.45
CA HIS A 49 9.05 36.75 -8.05
C HIS A 49 9.60 37.78 -7.05
N GLU A 50 9.12 37.76 -5.80
CA GLU A 50 9.65 38.60 -4.70
C GLU A 50 10.44 37.82 -3.64
N ASN A 51 10.18 36.51 -3.46
CA ASN A 51 10.95 35.50 -2.70
C ASN A 51 10.18 34.18 -2.79
N GLY A 52 10.12 33.61 -4.00
CA GLY A 52 9.18 32.53 -4.30
C GLY A 52 9.79 31.14 -4.36
N HIS A 53 8.95 30.13 -4.20
CA HIS A 53 9.29 28.73 -4.34
C HIS A 53 8.45 28.12 -5.46
N LEU A 54 9.10 27.48 -6.43
CA LEU A 54 8.44 26.69 -7.44
C LEU A 54 8.78 25.22 -7.20
N GLU A 55 7.80 24.33 -7.23
CA GLU A 55 8.04 22.88 -7.21
C GLU A 55 7.45 22.26 -8.48
N SER A 56 8.20 21.41 -9.17
CA SER A 56 7.65 20.59 -10.25
C SER A 56 7.48 19.16 -9.82
N TYR A 57 6.46 18.50 -10.37
CA TYR A 57 6.18 17.10 -10.22
C TYR A 57 5.97 16.47 -11.59
N ASN A 58 6.58 15.32 -11.86
CA ASN A 58 6.34 14.57 -13.08
C ASN A 58 5.72 13.20 -12.79
N LYS A 59 4.63 12.85 -13.47
CA LYS A 59 3.90 11.58 -13.35
C LYS A 59 4.22 10.66 -14.54
N SER A 60 4.85 9.51 -14.28
CA SER A 60 5.10 8.48 -15.29
C SER A 60 3.79 7.76 -15.72
N PHE A 61 3.66 7.34 -16.99
CA PHE A 61 2.49 6.55 -17.49
C PHE A 61 2.47 5.11 -16.96
N SER A 62 3.61 4.62 -16.49
CA SER A 62 3.62 3.32 -15.83
C SER A 62 2.65 3.34 -14.64
N ALA A 63 2.12 2.21 -14.18
CA ALA A 63 1.19 2.16 -13.04
C ALA A 63 1.81 2.64 -11.69
N LEU A 64 2.94 3.32 -11.80
CA LEU A 64 3.67 4.11 -10.85
C LEU A 64 3.06 5.50 -10.72
N ASN A 65 2.48 5.72 -9.54
CA ASN A 65 2.41 7.05 -8.96
C ASN A 65 3.82 7.55 -8.53
N ILE A 66 4.84 7.45 -9.40
CA ILE A 66 6.16 8.08 -9.12
C ILE A 66 6.01 9.56 -9.40
N PHE A 67 6.35 10.36 -8.39
CA PHE A 67 6.55 11.78 -8.50
C PHE A 67 8.02 12.06 -8.30
N HIS A 68 8.69 12.52 -9.36
CA HIS A 68 9.94 13.24 -9.17
C HIS A 68 9.58 14.67 -8.82
N SER A 69 9.79 15.05 -7.56
CA SER A 69 9.66 16.44 -7.15
C SER A 69 11.01 17.16 -7.21
N ASN A 70 11.00 18.36 -7.79
CA ASN A 70 12.16 19.24 -7.79
C ASN A 70 11.68 20.57 -7.21
N GLU A 71 12.27 20.98 -6.10
CA GLU A 71 11.99 22.28 -5.48
C GLU A 71 13.08 23.29 -5.89
N TRP A 72 12.63 24.47 -6.31
CA TRP A 72 13.48 25.59 -6.67
C TRP A 72 13.19 26.78 -5.77
N VAL A 73 14.21 27.18 -5.00
CA VAL A 73 14.22 28.46 -4.29
C VAL A 73 14.64 29.53 -5.30
N LEU A 74 13.74 30.44 -5.63
CA LEU A 74 13.98 31.47 -6.66
C LEU A 74 14.80 32.63 -6.07
N GLY A 75 15.98 32.89 -6.64
CA GLY A 75 16.87 34.01 -6.31
C GLY A 75 16.97 35.01 -7.47
N ASP A 76 17.82 36.04 -7.35
CA ASP A 76 17.88 37.20 -8.28
C ASP A 76 18.18 36.88 -9.77
N ASP A 77 18.50 35.63 -10.14
CA ASP A 77 18.78 35.19 -11.51
C ASP A 77 18.18 33.79 -11.78
N THR A 78 16.93 33.69 -12.25
CA THR A 78 16.35 32.42 -12.73
C THR A 78 15.83 32.53 -14.16
N ASP A 79 16.74 32.41 -15.13
CA ASP A 79 16.44 32.43 -16.57
C ASP A 79 16.25 31.03 -17.18
N ASN A 80 16.53 29.93 -16.47
CA ASN A 80 16.46 28.58 -17.04
C ASN A 80 16.12 27.48 -16.01
N ILE A 81 15.10 26.65 -16.31
CA ILE A 81 14.80 25.42 -15.57
C ILE A 81 15.27 24.21 -16.37
N ASN A 82 16.35 23.57 -15.93
CA ASN A 82 16.84 22.33 -16.53
C ASN A 82 16.39 21.12 -15.70
N LEU A 83 15.54 20.29 -16.28
CA LEU A 83 15.07 19.03 -15.71
C LEU A 83 15.87 17.88 -16.32
N ILE A 84 16.90 17.39 -15.63
CA ILE A 84 17.69 16.23 -16.06
C ILE A 84 17.23 15.00 -15.26
N SER A 85 16.86 13.93 -15.95
CA SER A 85 16.50 12.64 -15.35
C SER A 85 17.25 11.54 -16.08
N ASN A 86 17.83 10.67 -15.27
CA ASN A 86 18.69 9.61 -15.76
C ASN A 86 17.90 8.35 -16.15
N GLU A 87 16.57 8.43 -16.23
CA GLU A 87 15.68 7.27 -16.36
C GLU A 87 14.97 7.22 -17.71
N ASN A 88 14.65 5.99 -18.15
CA ASN A 88 14.23 5.66 -19.52
C ASN A 88 12.82 6.13 -19.90
N ASP A 89 12.11 6.84 -19.03
CA ASP A 89 10.70 7.22 -19.25
C ASP A 89 10.42 8.61 -18.67
N TYR A 90 10.67 9.65 -19.46
CA TYR A 90 9.94 10.89 -19.26
C TYR A 90 8.59 10.74 -19.94
N ASP A 91 7.60 10.21 -19.22
CA ASP A 91 6.22 10.50 -19.60
C ASP A 91 5.88 11.91 -19.14
N LEU A 92 6.35 12.91 -19.87
CA LEU A 92 6.03 14.32 -19.67
C LEU A 92 4.57 14.66 -20.01
N LYS A 93 3.66 13.67 -19.94
CA LYS A 93 2.24 13.86 -20.13
C LYS A 93 1.61 14.68 -19.02
N ASN A 94 2.21 14.75 -17.82
CA ASN A 94 1.76 15.65 -16.76
C ASN A 94 2.97 16.13 -15.94
N LEU A 95 3.53 17.28 -16.33
CA LEU A 95 4.45 18.04 -15.49
C LEU A 95 3.63 19.09 -14.73
N ILE A 96 3.42 18.87 -13.44
CA ILE A 96 2.66 19.77 -12.57
C ILE A 96 3.65 20.72 -11.92
N PHE A 97 3.36 22.01 -11.91
CA PHE A 97 4.10 23.00 -11.15
C PHE A 97 3.19 23.55 -10.06
N SER A 98 3.69 23.59 -8.82
CA SER A 98 3.06 24.30 -7.71
C SER A 98 3.87 25.54 -7.36
N ASN A 99 3.20 26.68 -7.28
CA ASN A 99 3.75 27.91 -6.72
C ASN A 99 3.49 27.92 -5.21
N LYS A 100 4.53 27.77 -4.38
CA LYS A 100 4.40 27.82 -2.91
C LYS A 100 4.55 29.23 -2.34
N GLY A 101 4.17 30.23 -3.12
CA GLY A 101 4.18 31.63 -2.74
C GLY A 101 5.26 32.44 -3.45
N GLY A 102 5.02 33.75 -3.60
CA GLY A 102 6.01 34.74 -4.04
C GLY A 102 6.28 34.79 -5.55
N VAL A 103 5.79 33.84 -6.34
CA VAL A 103 5.80 33.92 -7.82
C VAL A 103 4.60 34.73 -8.29
N LYS A 104 4.85 35.68 -9.20
CA LYS A 104 3.81 36.53 -9.81
C LYS A 104 3.54 36.14 -11.25
N ARG A 105 4.61 35.78 -11.98
CA ARG A 105 4.55 35.60 -13.43
C ARG A 105 5.56 34.57 -13.90
N ILE A 106 5.18 33.77 -14.89
CA ILE A 106 6.07 32.83 -15.58
C ILE A 106 5.90 33.03 -17.09
N VAL A 107 7.00 33.19 -17.83
CA VAL A 107 7.03 33.27 -19.30
C VAL A 107 7.86 32.12 -19.84
N PHE A 108 7.32 31.36 -20.78
CA PHE A 108 8.00 30.22 -21.41
C PHE A 108 8.66 30.66 -22.72
N HIS A 109 9.98 30.54 -22.82
CA HIS A 109 10.74 30.93 -24.02
C HIS A 109 10.89 29.79 -25.02
N SER A 110 11.43 28.66 -24.54
CA SER A 110 11.75 27.53 -25.39
C SER A 110 11.76 26.23 -24.61
N PHE A 111 11.55 25.14 -25.32
CA PHE A 111 11.56 23.81 -24.79
C PHE A 111 12.42 22.90 -25.66
N SER A 112 13.29 22.09 -25.04
CA SER A 112 14.10 21.12 -25.78
C SER A 112 14.22 19.77 -25.06
N THR A 113 14.30 18.70 -25.86
CA THR A 113 14.62 17.35 -25.38
C THR A 113 15.95 16.88 -25.92
N SER A 114 16.74 16.19 -25.11
CA SER A 114 18.02 15.61 -25.50
C SER A 114 18.12 14.14 -25.13
N ILE A 115 18.79 13.37 -25.98
CA ILE A 115 19.12 11.96 -25.75
C ILE A 115 20.64 11.80 -25.78
N LEU A 116 21.23 11.29 -24.69
CA LEU A 116 22.69 11.16 -24.56
C LEU A 116 23.43 12.48 -24.91
N GLY A 117 22.83 13.62 -24.58
CA GLY A 117 23.35 14.97 -24.89
C GLY A 117 23.11 15.49 -26.32
N ILE A 118 22.34 14.78 -27.16
CA ILE A 118 21.97 15.22 -28.50
C ILE A 118 20.53 15.73 -28.51
N THR A 119 20.31 17.00 -28.86
CA THR A 119 18.97 17.60 -28.98
C THR A 119 18.14 16.89 -30.06
N THR A 120 16.97 16.39 -29.68
CA THR A 120 16.03 15.66 -30.55
C THR A 120 14.86 16.50 -31.00
N VAL A 121 14.38 17.41 -30.16
CA VAL A 121 13.27 18.33 -30.44
C VAL A 121 13.58 19.68 -29.81
N GLU A 122 13.24 20.76 -30.50
CA GLU A 122 13.28 22.14 -30.00
C GLU A 122 12.04 22.88 -30.53
N THR A 123 11.28 23.52 -29.64
CA THR A 123 10.03 24.26 -29.96
C THR A 123 9.97 25.56 -29.16
N SER A 124 9.20 26.52 -29.67
CA SER A 124 8.99 27.84 -29.04
C SER A 124 7.94 27.77 -27.93
N GLY A 125 7.96 28.75 -27.02
CA GLY A 125 7.03 28.85 -25.90
C GLY A 125 5.55 28.89 -26.27
N ILE A 126 5.17 29.42 -27.44
CA ILE A 126 3.75 29.50 -27.87
C ILE A 126 3.10 28.12 -27.97
N ASP A 127 3.79 27.14 -28.55
CA ASP A 127 3.23 25.81 -28.78
C ASP A 127 2.96 25.09 -27.44
N LEU A 128 3.70 25.47 -26.39
CA LEU A 128 3.55 24.96 -25.03
C LEU A 128 2.22 25.37 -24.38
N GLY A 129 1.67 26.54 -24.73
CA GLY A 129 0.41 27.05 -24.19
C GLY A 129 -0.80 26.16 -24.53
N GLN A 130 -0.79 25.52 -25.71
CA GLN A 130 -1.85 24.56 -26.10
C GLN A 130 -1.84 23.27 -25.27
N HIS A 131 -0.75 23.07 -24.54
CA HIS A 131 -0.47 21.91 -23.72
C HIS A 131 -0.59 22.21 -22.23
N THR A 132 -1.00 23.42 -21.84
CA THR A 132 -1.07 23.83 -20.44
C THR A 132 -2.51 23.81 -19.91
N TYR A 133 -2.74 23.10 -18.81
CA TYR A 133 -3.99 23.11 -18.04
C TYR A 133 -3.79 23.94 -16.77
N LEU A 134 -4.76 24.81 -16.49
CA LEU A 134 -4.66 25.80 -15.41
C LEU A 134 -5.63 25.44 -14.29
N ASN A 135 -5.19 25.61 -13.04
CA ASN A 135 -6.03 25.47 -11.86
C ASN A 135 -5.69 26.56 -10.83
N GLY A 136 -6.68 27.04 -10.09
CA GLY A 136 -6.51 27.96 -8.95
C GLY A 136 -5.88 29.34 -9.26
N GLY A 137 -6.66 30.32 -9.73
CA GLY A 137 -6.23 31.73 -9.78
C GLY A 137 -5.05 32.03 -10.72
N ILE A 138 -4.88 31.23 -11.77
CA ILE A 138 -3.85 31.44 -12.80
C ILE A 138 -4.51 31.93 -14.08
N THR A 139 -4.03 33.07 -14.59
CA THR A 139 -4.53 33.68 -15.83
C THR A 139 -3.47 33.59 -16.94
N PRO A 140 -3.76 32.96 -18.09
CA PRO A 140 -2.81 32.88 -19.20
C PRO A 140 -2.74 34.19 -19.99
N PHE A 141 -1.56 34.51 -20.53
CA PHE A 141 -1.35 35.64 -21.43
C PHE A 141 -0.32 35.31 -22.53
N LEU A 142 -0.20 36.23 -23.50
CA LEU A 142 0.85 36.22 -24.51
C LEU A 142 1.69 37.49 -24.39
N GLU A 143 3.02 37.36 -24.39
CA GLU A 143 3.97 38.47 -24.40
C GLU A 143 5.05 38.20 -25.44
N ASN A 144 5.31 39.14 -26.36
CA ASN A 144 6.36 39.00 -27.39
C ASN A 144 6.34 37.69 -28.20
N ASP A 145 5.15 37.18 -28.53
CA ASP A 145 4.99 35.86 -29.17
C ASP A 145 5.55 34.71 -28.29
N GLU A 146 5.35 34.81 -26.98
CA GLU A 146 5.66 33.78 -25.98
C GLU A 146 4.45 33.58 -25.06
N PHE A 147 4.26 32.35 -24.60
CA PHE A 147 3.18 31.98 -23.67
C PHE A 147 3.60 32.30 -22.23
N GLY A 148 2.70 32.87 -21.44
CA GLY A 148 2.96 33.10 -20.03
C GLY A 148 1.73 32.94 -19.15
N LEU A 149 2.00 32.83 -17.85
CA LEU A 149 1.03 32.61 -16.79
C LEU A 149 1.19 33.69 -15.72
N SER A 150 0.08 34.33 -15.36
CA SER A 150 0.00 35.29 -14.25
C SER A 150 -0.69 34.61 -13.07
N ILE A 151 -0.17 34.82 -11.87
CA ILE A 151 -0.76 34.30 -10.63
C ILE A 151 -1.52 35.45 -9.97
N ASP A 152 -2.83 35.30 -9.82
CA ASP A 152 -3.74 36.37 -9.38
C ASP A 152 -3.50 36.75 -7.91
N ASP A 153 -3.17 35.76 -7.07
CA ASP A 153 -2.80 35.93 -5.66
C ASP A 153 -1.47 35.19 -5.38
N PRO A 154 -0.33 35.91 -5.30
CA PRO A 154 0.98 35.31 -5.07
C PRO A 154 1.15 34.66 -3.70
N ASP A 155 0.26 34.93 -2.74
CA ASP A 155 0.30 34.33 -1.40
C ASP A 155 -0.52 33.04 -1.32
N VAL A 156 -1.23 32.69 -2.40
CA VAL A 156 -2.04 31.47 -2.52
C VAL A 156 -1.32 30.44 -3.37
N GLU A 157 -1.28 29.20 -2.88
CA GLU A 157 -0.73 28.09 -3.65
C GLU A 157 -1.56 27.87 -4.92
N SER A 158 -0.89 27.91 -6.07
CA SER A 158 -1.52 27.77 -7.38
C SER A 158 -0.78 26.72 -8.21
N MET A 159 -1.54 25.95 -9.00
CA MET A 159 -1.02 24.82 -9.75
C MET A 159 -1.34 24.92 -11.23
N PHE A 160 -0.33 24.67 -12.08
CA PHE A 160 -0.55 24.48 -13.51
C PHE A 160 0.14 23.20 -13.98
N MET A 161 -0.42 22.61 -15.03
CA MET A 161 0.04 21.33 -15.57
C MET A 161 0.39 21.50 -17.04
N ILE A 162 1.57 21.02 -17.43
CA ILE A 162 1.97 20.89 -18.84
C ILE A 162 1.77 19.43 -19.26
N ARG A 163 0.92 19.21 -20.25
CA ARG A 163 0.64 17.91 -20.86
C ARG A 163 1.26 17.76 -22.24
N GLY A 164 2.30 16.94 -22.37
CA GLY A 164 2.98 16.74 -23.64
C GLY A 164 2.52 15.58 -24.53
N TYR A 165 2.89 15.67 -25.82
CA TYR A 165 2.93 14.58 -26.81
C TYR A 165 4.26 13.79 -26.73
N ASP A 166 4.33 12.60 -27.33
CA ASP A 166 5.51 11.71 -27.38
C ASP A 166 6.83 12.45 -27.75
N PHE A 167 7.58 12.91 -26.73
CA PHE A 167 8.74 13.80 -26.85
C PHE A 167 9.96 13.21 -27.57
N ILE A 168 9.96 11.90 -27.75
CA ILE A 168 10.98 11.18 -28.47
C ILE A 168 10.40 10.80 -29.83
N PRO A 169 10.97 11.30 -30.93
CA PRO A 169 10.46 10.98 -32.24
C PRO A 169 10.40 9.47 -32.46
N ILE A 170 9.29 8.98 -33.02
CA ILE A 170 9.09 7.54 -33.31
C ILE A 170 10.27 6.94 -34.08
N TRP A 171 10.92 7.72 -34.96
CA TRP A 171 12.09 7.27 -35.72
C TRP A 171 13.28 6.87 -34.83
N PHE A 172 13.48 7.52 -33.67
CA PHE A 172 14.55 7.18 -32.74
C PHE A 172 14.32 5.79 -32.15
N TRP A 173 13.12 5.54 -31.65
CA TRP A 173 12.74 4.23 -31.12
C TRP A 173 12.89 3.15 -32.19
N VAL A 174 12.42 3.39 -33.40
CA VAL A 174 12.58 2.46 -34.53
C VAL A 174 14.07 2.16 -34.79
N ALA A 175 14.95 3.17 -34.78
CA ALA A 175 16.37 2.98 -34.99
C ALA A 175 17.04 2.20 -33.84
N TYR A 176 16.73 2.56 -32.59
CA TYR A 176 17.25 1.91 -31.39
C TYR A 176 16.85 0.43 -31.33
N PHE A 177 15.55 0.13 -31.46
CA PHE A 177 15.05 -1.26 -31.47
C PHE A 177 15.61 -2.07 -32.63
N SER A 178 15.80 -1.45 -33.81
CA SER A 178 16.41 -2.12 -34.96
C SER A 178 17.87 -2.50 -34.69
N LEU A 179 18.66 -1.61 -34.08
CA LEU A 179 20.06 -1.86 -33.73
C LEU A 179 20.19 -3.01 -32.73
N VAL A 180 19.43 -2.96 -31.62
CA VAL A 180 19.42 -4.01 -30.60
C VAL A 180 19.00 -5.35 -31.21
N THR A 181 17.98 -5.34 -32.08
CA THR A 181 17.54 -6.55 -32.80
C THR A 181 18.67 -7.13 -33.65
N ILE A 182 19.36 -6.32 -34.46
CA ILE A 182 20.44 -6.79 -35.34
C ILE A 182 21.58 -7.41 -34.54
N ILE A 183 22.05 -6.74 -33.49
CA ILE A 183 23.13 -7.25 -32.63
C ILE A 183 22.71 -8.58 -32.00
N THR A 184 21.47 -8.68 -31.55
CA THR A 184 20.92 -9.90 -30.98
C THR A 184 20.91 -11.05 -31.99
N LEU A 185 20.44 -10.81 -33.21
CA LEU A 185 20.43 -11.83 -34.27
C LEU A 185 21.87 -12.35 -34.53
N ILE A 186 22.87 -11.47 -34.52
CA ILE A 186 24.29 -11.83 -34.70
C ILE A 186 24.79 -12.69 -33.55
N VAL A 187 24.61 -12.27 -32.30
CA VAL A 187 25.09 -13.00 -31.11
C VAL A 187 24.39 -14.36 -31.00
N THR A 188 23.08 -14.39 -31.28
CA THR A 188 22.27 -15.62 -31.31
C THR A 188 22.79 -16.59 -32.38
N PHE A 189 23.14 -16.09 -33.56
CA PHE A 189 23.71 -16.89 -34.64
C PHE A 189 25.07 -17.51 -34.25
N ILE A 190 25.96 -16.73 -33.62
CA ILE A 190 27.26 -17.21 -33.14
C ILE A 190 27.07 -18.30 -32.09
N ALA A 191 26.23 -18.06 -31.08
CA ALA A 191 25.95 -19.03 -30.03
C ALA A 191 25.34 -20.33 -30.58
N SER A 192 24.40 -20.23 -31.52
CA SER A 192 23.78 -21.37 -32.21
C SER A 192 24.81 -22.22 -32.96
N THR A 193 25.76 -21.57 -33.64
CA THR A 193 26.83 -22.23 -34.36
C THR A 193 27.75 -23.01 -33.41
N ILE A 194 28.09 -22.44 -32.25
CA ILE A 194 28.92 -23.08 -31.23
C ILE A 194 28.23 -24.32 -30.64
N ILE A 195 26.98 -24.19 -30.20
CA ILE A 195 26.20 -25.29 -29.60
C ILE A 195 26.07 -26.46 -30.58
N THR A 196 25.83 -26.15 -31.86
CA THR A 196 25.71 -27.16 -32.92
C THR A 196 27.06 -27.82 -33.22
N LYS A 197 28.15 -27.05 -33.25
CA LYS A 197 29.52 -27.54 -33.52
C LYS A 197 29.99 -28.56 -32.48
N TYR A 198 29.72 -28.33 -31.19
CA TYR A 198 30.18 -29.21 -30.12
C TYR A 198 29.24 -30.39 -29.83
N ASN A 199 28.16 -30.55 -30.61
CA ASN A 199 27.21 -31.67 -30.54
C ASN A 199 26.79 -32.01 -29.10
N VAL A 200 26.58 -30.98 -28.28
CA VAL A 200 26.12 -31.13 -26.90
C VAL A 200 24.81 -31.94 -26.98
N LYS A 201 24.72 -33.04 -26.24
CA LYS A 201 23.48 -33.83 -26.18
C LYS A 201 22.62 -33.28 -25.04
N ASN A 202 21.30 -33.27 -25.23
CA ASN A 202 20.30 -32.90 -24.21
C ASN A 202 20.26 -31.42 -23.78
N TRP A 203 20.73 -30.47 -24.59
CA TRP A 203 20.63 -29.03 -24.28
C TRP A 203 19.27 -28.41 -24.57
N LYS A 204 18.40 -29.06 -25.36
CA LYS A 204 17.14 -28.46 -25.86
C LYS A 204 16.17 -28.10 -24.76
N CYS A 205 15.91 -29.02 -23.84
CA CYS A 205 14.96 -28.77 -22.76
C CYS A 205 15.51 -27.82 -21.69
N PRO A 206 16.78 -27.92 -21.25
CA PRO A 206 17.39 -26.90 -20.38
C PRO A 206 17.38 -25.51 -21.02
N LEU A 207 17.73 -25.39 -22.31
CA LEU A 207 17.74 -24.11 -23.01
C LEU A 207 16.33 -23.53 -23.13
N LEU A 208 15.34 -24.35 -23.50
CA LEU A 208 13.95 -23.91 -23.56
C LEU A 208 13.41 -23.55 -22.17
N SER A 209 13.85 -24.23 -21.11
CA SER A 209 13.48 -23.87 -19.74
C SER A 209 14.05 -22.52 -19.33
N VAL A 210 15.34 -22.27 -19.59
CA VAL A 210 15.97 -20.96 -19.35
C VAL A 210 15.24 -19.88 -20.14
N SER A 211 15.03 -20.11 -21.44
CA SER A 211 14.32 -19.21 -22.34
C SER A 211 12.92 -18.88 -21.82
N MET A 212 12.12 -19.89 -21.43
CA MET A 212 10.79 -19.66 -20.87
C MET A 212 10.85 -18.82 -19.58
N THR A 213 11.73 -19.12 -18.64
CA THR A 213 11.84 -18.35 -17.39
C THR A 213 12.22 -16.90 -17.62
N VAL A 214 13.11 -16.62 -18.58
CA VAL A 214 13.47 -15.25 -18.98
C VAL A 214 12.29 -14.57 -19.68
N THR A 215 11.72 -15.21 -20.70
CA THR A 215 10.62 -14.65 -21.49
C THR A 215 9.41 -14.28 -20.62
N PHE A 216 8.99 -15.14 -19.70
CA PHE A 216 7.82 -14.85 -18.86
C PHE A 216 8.09 -13.87 -17.73
N LEU A 217 9.33 -13.80 -17.23
CA LEU A 217 9.72 -12.73 -16.32
C LEU A 217 9.59 -11.37 -17.02
N LEU A 218 10.05 -11.28 -18.27
CA LEU A 218 9.99 -10.04 -19.05
C LEU A 218 8.59 -9.64 -19.46
N LEU A 219 7.80 -10.59 -19.93
CA LEU A 219 6.40 -10.31 -20.27
C LEU A 219 5.64 -9.84 -19.03
N GLY A 220 5.93 -10.43 -17.87
CA GLY A 220 5.42 -9.94 -16.60
C GLY A 220 5.83 -8.51 -16.28
N MET A 221 7.13 -8.21 -16.44
CA MET A 221 7.66 -6.86 -16.26
C MET A 221 7.02 -5.85 -17.23
N TRP A 222 6.80 -6.24 -18.49
CA TRP A 222 6.16 -5.39 -19.49
C TRP A 222 4.66 -5.20 -19.23
N ILE A 223 3.95 -6.25 -18.78
CA ILE A 223 2.56 -6.13 -18.34
C ILE A 223 2.40 -5.04 -17.27
N ASN A 224 3.41 -4.89 -16.41
CA ASN A 224 3.40 -3.91 -15.32
C ASN A 224 4.21 -2.63 -15.63
N ASN A 225 4.68 -2.45 -16.88
CA ASN A 225 5.50 -1.31 -17.31
C ASN A 225 6.78 -1.08 -16.47
N THR A 226 7.42 -2.15 -16.01
CA THR A 226 8.58 -2.12 -15.09
C THR A 226 9.93 -2.31 -15.79
N LEU A 227 9.89 -2.69 -17.07
CA LEU A 227 11.07 -3.11 -17.82
C LEU A 227 12.13 -2.00 -17.94
N SER A 228 11.71 -0.74 -17.90
CA SER A 228 12.54 0.46 -18.01
C SER A 228 13.35 0.78 -16.74
N TYR A 229 12.91 0.28 -15.57
CA TYR A 229 13.48 0.63 -14.26
C TYR A 229 14.47 -0.40 -13.72
N ILE A 230 14.40 -1.65 -14.18
CA ILE A 230 15.19 -2.74 -13.60
C ILE A 230 16.64 -2.74 -14.11
N THR A 231 17.60 -2.83 -13.18
CA THR A 231 19.02 -2.96 -13.52
C THR A 231 19.42 -4.42 -13.82
N TYR A 232 20.62 -4.64 -14.38
CA TYR A 232 21.11 -6.00 -14.66
C TYR A 232 21.17 -6.89 -13.41
N ASP A 233 21.68 -6.35 -12.30
CA ASP A 233 21.88 -7.12 -11.07
C ASP A 233 20.52 -7.57 -10.51
N PHE A 234 19.55 -6.66 -10.48
CA PHE A 234 18.19 -6.97 -10.05
C PHE A 234 17.48 -7.93 -11.01
N PHE A 235 17.59 -7.72 -12.31
CA PHE A 235 17.02 -8.65 -13.30
C PHE A 235 17.59 -10.06 -13.13
N PHE A 236 18.91 -10.19 -12.97
CA PHE A 236 19.58 -11.46 -12.77
C PHE A 236 19.10 -12.15 -11.48
N LEU A 237 18.95 -11.40 -10.38
CA LEU A 237 18.47 -11.92 -9.10
C LEU A 237 16.99 -12.38 -9.18
N ASN A 238 16.12 -11.62 -9.86
CA ASN A 238 14.74 -12.03 -10.12
C ASN A 238 14.71 -13.33 -10.95
N TRP A 239 15.46 -13.36 -12.05
CA TRP A 239 15.50 -14.52 -12.94
C TRP A 239 16.06 -15.77 -12.25
N ILE A 240 17.16 -15.65 -11.51
CA ILE A 240 17.78 -16.81 -10.87
C ILE A 240 16.86 -17.40 -9.81
N ILE A 241 16.12 -16.58 -9.04
CA ILE A 241 15.11 -17.08 -8.08
C ILE A 241 14.04 -17.91 -8.82
N VAL A 242 13.41 -17.35 -9.86
CA VAL A 242 12.40 -18.04 -10.67
C VAL A 242 12.96 -19.36 -11.23
N PHE A 243 14.15 -19.29 -11.82
CA PHE A 243 14.80 -20.44 -12.44
C PHE A 243 15.10 -21.55 -11.43
N LEU A 244 15.63 -21.21 -10.25
CA LEU A 244 15.98 -22.17 -9.22
C LEU A 244 14.74 -22.88 -8.65
N VAL A 245 13.66 -22.14 -8.40
CA VAL A 245 12.37 -22.72 -7.96
C VAL A 245 11.82 -23.69 -9.02
N CYS A 246 11.79 -23.27 -10.29
CA CYS A 246 11.39 -24.13 -11.40
C CYS A 246 12.27 -25.39 -11.48
N ASN A 247 13.58 -25.25 -11.29
CA ASN A 247 14.53 -26.36 -11.37
C ASN A 247 14.35 -27.38 -10.23
N VAL A 248 14.06 -26.94 -9.01
CA VAL A 248 13.73 -27.84 -7.89
C VAL A 248 12.51 -28.69 -8.24
N ILE A 249 11.43 -28.07 -8.72
CA ILE A 249 10.19 -28.77 -9.09
C ILE A 249 10.43 -29.72 -10.28
N ASN A 250 11.22 -29.32 -11.27
CA ASN A 250 11.63 -30.19 -12.38
C ASN A 250 12.41 -31.42 -11.87
N CYS A 251 13.33 -31.20 -10.95
CA CYS A 251 14.07 -32.27 -10.30
C CYS A 251 13.14 -33.19 -9.50
N LEU A 252 12.05 -32.71 -8.91
CA LEU A 252 11.06 -33.55 -8.19
C LEU A 252 10.13 -34.33 -9.12
N THR A 253 9.68 -33.73 -10.22
CA THR A 253 8.64 -34.27 -11.11
C THR A 253 9.17 -35.16 -12.25
N LYS A 254 10.49 -35.25 -12.44
CA LYS A 254 11.19 -36.03 -13.51
C LYS A 254 10.97 -35.50 -14.94
N HIS A 255 10.20 -34.42 -15.10
CA HIS A 255 9.90 -33.75 -16.35
C HIS A 255 10.03 -32.24 -16.17
N TYR A 256 9.91 -31.47 -17.25
CA TYR A 256 9.91 -30.01 -17.20
C TYR A 256 8.58 -29.40 -16.71
N ALA A 257 7.84 -30.12 -15.87
CA ALA A 257 6.55 -29.69 -15.34
C ALA A 257 6.71 -28.47 -14.40
N GLY A 258 7.83 -28.39 -13.67
CA GLY A 258 8.18 -27.25 -12.83
C GLY A 258 8.38 -25.96 -13.62
N THR A 259 8.98 -26.03 -14.82
CA THR A 259 9.07 -24.87 -15.72
C THR A 259 7.69 -24.42 -16.16
N ILE A 260 6.84 -25.35 -16.62
CA ILE A 260 5.50 -25.02 -17.14
C ILE A 260 4.63 -24.40 -16.05
N LEU A 261 4.57 -25.05 -14.88
CA LEU A 261 3.81 -24.57 -13.73
C LEU A 261 4.40 -23.27 -13.19
N GLY A 262 5.72 -23.18 -13.02
CA GLY A 262 6.39 -22.01 -12.47
C GLY A 262 6.22 -20.77 -13.35
N THR A 263 6.35 -20.89 -14.67
CA THR A 263 6.11 -19.74 -15.57
C THR A 263 4.64 -19.40 -15.72
N PHE A 264 3.73 -20.36 -15.52
CA PHE A 264 2.29 -20.07 -15.45
C PHE A 264 1.96 -19.25 -14.20
N VAL A 265 2.41 -19.71 -13.03
CA VAL A 265 2.26 -19.00 -11.76
C VAL A 265 2.87 -17.61 -11.84
N LEU A 266 4.07 -17.48 -12.41
CA LEU A 266 4.71 -16.18 -12.63
C LEU A 266 3.86 -15.25 -13.49
N LEU A 267 3.37 -15.73 -14.64
CA LEU A 267 2.52 -14.94 -15.54
C LEU A 267 1.22 -14.52 -14.85
N SER A 268 0.51 -15.46 -14.20
CA SER A 268 -0.70 -15.17 -13.43
C SER A 268 -0.44 -14.14 -12.35
N TRP A 269 0.67 -14.26 -11.62
CA TRP A 269 1.04 -13.34 -10.57
C TRP A 269 1.32 -11.92 -11.08
N TYR A 270 1.99 -11.75 -12.22
CA TYR A 270 2.15 -10.44 -12.85
C TYR A 270 0.84 -9.86 -13.38
N CYS A 271 -0.08 -10.69 -13.88
CA CYS A 271 -1.42 -10.23 -14.25
C CYS A 271 -2.22 -9.77 -13.02
N ILE A 272 -2.12 -10.49 -11.90
CA ILE A 272 -2.77 -10.11 -10.64
C ILE A 272 -2.17 -8.79 -10.13
N ASN A 273 -0.84 -8.66 -10.12
CA ASN A 273 -0.18 -7.41 -9.72
C ASN A 273 -0.64 -6.22 -10.57
N TYR A 274 -0.82 -6.39 -11.89
CA TYR A 274 -1.32 -5.29 -12.73
C TYR A 274 -2.65 -4.74 -12.23
N PHE A 275 -3.61 -5.62 -11.93
CA PHE A 275 -4.92 -5.21 -11.43
C PHE A 275 -4.84 -4.69 -9.99
N VAL A 276 -4.09 -5.35 -9.11
CA VAL A 276 -3.95 -4.92 -7.71
C VAL A 276 -3.30 -3.54 -7.61
N ILE A 277 -2.27 -3.27 -8.40
CA ILE A 277 -1.61 -1.96 -8.45
C ILE A 277 -2.57 -0.91 -9.01
N LEU A 278 -3.32 -1.25 -10.07
CA LEU A 278 -4.33 -0.36 -10.65
C LEU A 278 -5.38 0.09 -9.62
N PHE A 279 -5.80 -0.78 -8.69
CA PHE A 279 -6.85 -0.48 -7.73
C PHE A 279 -6.35 0.04 -6.38
N ARG A 280 -5.16 -0.38 -5.93
CA ARG A 280 -4.66 -0.11 -4.57
C ARG A 280 -3.35 0.68 -4.53
N SER A 281 -2.77 1.00 -5.68
CA SER A 281 -1.44 1.64 -5.81
C SER A 281 -0.33 0.92 -5.01
N LYS A 282 -0.47 -0.38 -4.80
CA LYS A 282 0.46 -1.23 -4.03
C LYS A 282 0.63 -2.58 -4.74
N PRO A 283 1.83 -3.19 -4.69
CA PRO A 283 2.04 -4.53 -5.24
C PRO A 283 1.39 -5.60 -4.36
N VAL A 284 1.24 -6.82 -4.89
CA VAL A 284 0.79 -7.97 -4.10
C VAL A 284 1.86 -8.30 -3.06
N MET A 285 1.45 -8.33 -1.79
CA MET A 285 2.29 -8.64 -0.64
C MET A 285 2.04 -10.05 -0.11
N PRO A 286 2.98 -10.64 0.65
CA PRO A 286 2.80 -11.95 1.27
C PRO A 286 1.54 -12.05 2.13
N SER A 287 1.17 -10.94 2.78
CA SER A 287 0.00 -10.85 3.64
C SER A 287 -1.32 -10.91 2.86
N ASP A 288 -1.35 -10.46 1.60
CA ASP A 288 -2.53 -10.57 0.72
C ASP A 288 -2.89 -12.03 0.42
N LEU A 289 -1.94 -12.97 0.51
CA LEU A 289 -2.22 -14.41 0.37
C LEU A 289 -3.16 -14.93 1.46
N TYR A 290 -3.15 -14.28 2.64
CA TYR A 290 -4.03 -14.62 3.75
C TYR A 290 -5.37 -13.88 3.70
N ALA A 291 -5.45 -12.80 2.92
CA ALA A 291 -6.65 -11.95 2.75
C ALA A 291 -7.34 -12.15 1.38
N ILE A 292 -7.11 -13.29 0.71
CA ILE A 292 -7.57 -13.50 -0.68
C ILE A 292 -9.10 -13.48 -0.83
N GLN A 293 -9.84 -13.91 0.19
CA GLN A 293 -11.31 -13.88 0.17
C GLN A 293 -11.81 -12.43 0.19
N THR A 294 -11.26 -11.60 1.07
CA THR A 294 -11.53 -10.17 1.15
C THR A 294 -11.16 -9.45 -0.13
N ALA A 295 -9.99 -9.76 -0.70
CA ALA A 295 -9.59 -9.23 -2.00
C ALA A 295 -10.57 -9.60 -3.12
N GLY A 296 -11.17 -10.80 -3.07
CA GLY A 296 -12.21 -11.24 -4.00
C GLY A 296 -13.51 -10.44 -3.91
N GLU A 297 -13.95 -10.12 -2.69
CA GLU A 297 -15.13 -9.28 -2.44
C GLU A 297 -14.91 -7.85 -2.95
N VAL A 298 -13.73 -7.26 -2.65
CA VAL A 298 -13.33 -5.94 -3.15
C VAL A 298 -13.25 -5.92 -4.68
N MET A 299 -12.71 -6.97 -5.31
CA MET A 299 -12.63 -7.09 -6.77
C MET A 299 -14.00 -7.18 -7.47
N GLY A 300 -15.07 -7.59 -6.76
CA GLY A 300 -16.41 -7.72 -7.34
C GLY A 300 -17.00 -6.40 -7.86
N GLY A 301 -16.54 -5.26 -7.33
CA GLY A 301 -16.92 -3.92 -7.79
C GLY A 301 -16.17 -3.44 -9.03
N TYR A 302 -15.08 -4.11 -9.43
CA TYR A 302 -14.21 -3.64 -10.51
C TYR A 302 -14.35 -4.44 -11.81
N ASN A 303 -14.23 -3.75 -12.95
CA ASN A 303 -14.24 -4.37 -14.28
C ASN A 303 -12.84 -4.86 -14.70
N LEU A 304 -12.58 -6.17 -14.56
CA LEU A 304 -11.30 -6.79 -14.93
C LEU A 304 -11.22 -7.11 -16.44
N VAL A 305 -10.62 -6.23 -17.23
CA VAL A 305 -10.42 -6.45 -18.67
C VAL A 305 -8.96 -6.81 -18.97
N PRO A 306 -8.64 -8.03 -19.46
CA PRO A 306 -7.28 -8.41 -19.82
C PRO A 306 -6.74 -7.57 -20.98
N THR A 307 -5.49 -7.12 -20.87
CA THR A 307 -4.85 -6.35 -21.94
C THR A 307 -4.45 -7.26 -23.12
N PRO A 308 -4.30 -6.72 -24.34
CA PRO A 308 -3.79 -7.49 -25.49
C PRO A 308 -2.45 -8.17 -25.21
N LEU A 309 -1.58 -7.53 -24.41
CA LEU A 309 -0.28 -8.09 -24.00
C LEU A 309 -0.44 -9.31 -23.10
N MET A 310 -1.40 -9.31 -22.17
CA MET A 310 -1.71 -10.48 -21.33
C MET A 310 -2.19 -11.66 -22.20
N ILE A 311 -3.10 -11.40 -23.15
CA ILE A 311 -3.63 -12.42 -24.07
C ILE A 311 -2.49 -13.02 -24.92
N PHE A 312 -1.65 -12.15 -25.51
CA PHE A 312 -0.49 -12.59 -26.27
C PHE A 312 0.47 -13.44 -25.42
N SER A 313 0.77 -13.00 -24.19
CA SER A 313 1.66 -13.71 -23.27
C SER A 313 1.13 -15.10 -22.93
N PHE A 314 -0.18 -15.24 -22.72
CA PHE A 314 -0.82 -16.52 -22.47
C PHE A 314 -0.76 -17.46 -23.69
N ILE A 315 -1.02 -16.96 -24.90
CA ILE A 315 -0.91 -17.74 -26.14
C ILE A 315 0.53 -18.21 -26.35
N LEU A 316 1.51 -17.34 -26.11
CA LEU A 316 2.93 -17.67 -26.20
C LEU A 316 3.32 -18.74 -25.16
N TRP A 317 2.83 -18.60 -23.92
CA TRP A 317 3.01 -19.60 -22.86
C TRP A 317 2.48 -20.97 -23.27
N LEU A 318 1.28 -21.03 -23.85
CA LEU A 318 0.71 -22.28 -24.34
C LEU A 318 1.57 -22.90 -25.45
N GLY A 319 2.02 -22.11 -26.41
CA GLY A 319 2.87 -22.58 -27.52
C GLY A 319 4.24 -23.11 -27.07
N LEU A 320 4.91 -22.40 -26.17
CA LEU A 320 6.20 -22.82 -25.60
C LEU A 320 6.05 -24.05 -24.69
N SER A 321 4.98 -24.12 -23.90
CA SER A 321 4.67 -25.27 -23.04
C SER A 321 4.39 -26.54 -23.86
N ILE A 322 3.58 -26.46 -24.91
CA ILE A 322 3.34 -27.58 -25.85
C ILE A 322 4.65 -28.03 -26.49
N SER A 323 5.50 -27.09 -26.87
CA SER A 323 6.81 -27.39 -27.47
C SER A 323 7.73 -28.11 -26.47
N LEU A 324 7.78 -27.64 -25.22
CA LEU A 324 8.57 -28.25 -24.16
C LEU A 324 8.11 -29.67 -23.85
N VAL A 325 6.79 -29.89 -23.73
CA VAL A 325 6.20 -31.22 -23.53
C VAL A 325 6.57 -32.15 -24.70
N ARG A 326 6.38 -31.71 -25.96
CA ARG A 326 6.68 -32.52 -27.15
C ARG A 326 8.16 -32.91 -27.24
N ILE A 327 9.08 -32.03 -26.84
CA ILE A 327 10.52 -32.32 -26.83
C ILE A 327 10.85 -33.25 -25.66
N SER A 328 10.31 -32.97 -24.46
CA SER A 328 10.55 -33.77 -23.26
C SER A 328 10.04 -35.21 -23.41
N LEU A 329 8.91 -35.44 -24.08
CA LEU A 329 8.38 -36.79 -24.34
C LEU A 329 9.25 -37.60 -25.32
N LYS A 330 10.04 -36.93 -26.17
CA LYS A 330 10.98 -37.59 -27.09
C LYS A 330 12.29 -37.97 -26.40
N ASP A 331 12.58 -37.41 -25.23
CA ASP A 331 13.75 -37.79 -24.45
C ASP A 331 13.47 -39.08 -23.67
N LYS A 332 13.99 -40.20 -24.18
CA LYS A 332 13.77 -41.54 -23.59
C LYS A 332 14.69 -41.81 -22.39
N LYS A 333 15.64 -40.93 -22.07
CA LYS A 333 16.58 -41.14 -20.95
C LYS A 333 16.00 -40.57 -19.65
N LYS A 334 15.77 -41.45 -18.68
CA LYS A 334 15.42 -41.03 -17.31
C LYS A 334 16.65 -40.45 -16.63
N VAL A 335 16.54 -39.25 -16.08
CA VAL A 335 17.57 -38.66 -15.20
C VAL A 335 17.66 -39.50 -13.93
N SER A 336 18.87 -39.91 -13.53
CA SER A 336 19.06 -40.73 -12.33
C SER A 336 18.64 -39.97 -11.07
N PHE A 337 18.23 -40.70 -10.03
CA PHE A 337 17.89 -40.10 -8.73
C PHE A 337 19.07 -39.27 -8.17
N ARG A 338 20.30 -39.78 -8.29
CA ARG A 338 21.53 -39.07 -7.88
C ARG A 338 21.66 -37.70 -8.55
N ASN A 339 21.48 -37.61 -9.87
CA ASN A 339 21.63 -36.34 -10.57
C ASN A 339 20.51 -35.36 -10.23
N ARG A 340 19.31 -35.86 -9.94
CA ARG A 340 18.18 -35.04 -9.46
C ARG A 340 18.44 -34.49 -8.07
N ALA A 341 18.94 -35.33 -7.15
CA ALA A 341 19.34 -34.89 -5.81
C ALA A 341 20.46 -33.85 -5.86
N ILE A 342 21.49 -34.06 -6.70
CA ILE A 342 22.55 -33.07 -6.94
C ILE A 342 21.95 -31.76 -7.49
N GLY A 343 21.02 -31.83 -8.45
CA GLY A 343 20.34 -30.67 -8.99
C GLY A 343 19.57 -29.87 -7.92
N ILE A 344 18.86 -30.57 -7.03
CA ILE A 344 18.16 -29.94 -5.90
C ILE A 344 19.16 -29.28 -4.95
N VAL A 345 20.23 -29.98 -4.55
CA VAL A 345 21.23 -29.43 -3.64
C VAL A 345 21.91 -28.20 -4.23
N ILE A 346 22.31 -28.25 -5.50
CA ILE A 346 22.88 -27.09 -6.19
C ILE A 346 21.86 -25.94 -6.22
N SER A 347 20.60 -26.23 -6.53
CA SER A 347 19.56 -25.20 -6.54
C SER A 347 19.34 -24.55 -5.18
N VAL A 348 19.29 -25.34 -4.11
CA VAL A 348 19.14 -24.84 -2.74
C VAL A 348 20.36 -24.02 -2.33
N VAL A 349 21.58 -24.49 -2.60
CA VAL A 349 22.80 -23.75 -2.28
C VAL A 349 22.85 -22.42 -3.04
N LEU A 350 22.56 -22.41 -4.35
CA LEU A 350 22.52 -21.18 -5.13
C LEU A 350 21.43 -20.23 -4.63
N PHE A 351 20.26 -20.76 -4.26
CA PHE A 351 19.18 -19.96 -3.69
C PHE A 351 19.61 -19.32 -2.36
N THR A 352 20.22 -20.09 -1.46
CA THR A 352 20.78 -19.58 -0.19
C THR A 352 21.89 -18.54 -0.42
N LEU A 353 22.72 -18.71 -1.45
CA LEU A 353 23.72 -17.70 -1.82
C LEU A 353 23.07 -16.41 -2.35
N CYS A 354 22.00 -16.52 -3.14
CA CYS A 354 21.19 -15.35 -3.55
C CYS A 354 20.61 -14.62 -2.34
N LEU A 355 20.00 -15.33 -1.38
CA LEU A 355 19.45 -14.72 -0.16
C LEU A 355 20.52 -14.12 0.76
N ASN A 356 21.76 -14.58 0.67
CA ASN A 356 22.89 -14.04 1.44
C ASN A 356 23.66 -12.92 0.73
N ASN A 357 23.28 -12.59 -0.50
CA ASN A 357 23.90 -11.52 -1.26
C ASN A 357 23.63 -10.16 -0.60
N PRO A 358 24.63 -9.25 -0.52
CA PRO A 358 24.45 -7.91 0.04
C PRO A 358 23.32 -7.11 -0.62
N ILE A 359 23.19 -7.19 -1.95
CA ILE A 359 22.13 -6.50 -2.71
C ILE A 359 20.77 -6.98 -2.23
N TYR A 360 20.57 -8.30 -2.07
CA TYR A 360 19.31 -8.87 -1.58
C TYR A 360 18.98 -8.46 -0.14
N LYS A 361 19.99 -8.40 0.74
CA LYS A 361 19.79 -8.04 2.15
C LYS A 361 19.43 -6.56 2.34
N GLN A 362 19.87 -5.70 1.43
CA GLN A 362 19.63 -4.26 1.45
C GLN A 362 18.31 -3.83 0.79
N LEU A 363 17.57 -4.76 0.15
CA LEU A 363 16.28 -4.47 -0.45
C LEU A 363 15.30 -3.91 0.57
N ASN A 364 14.54 -2.90 0.15
CA ASN A 364 13.53 -2.31 0.98
C ASN A 364 12.21 -3.08 0.88
N THR A 365 11.66 -3.49 2.02
CA THR A 365 10.40 -4.25 2.08
C THR A 365 9.42 -3.68 3.07
N PHE A 366 9.57 -2.40 3.41
CA PHE A 366 8.65 -1.74 4.31
C PHE A 366 7.33 -1.47 3.58
N VAL A 367 6.29 -2.22 3.93
CA VAL A 367 5.00 -2.33 3.22
C VAL A 367 4.18 -1.04 3.26
N TRP A 368 4.52 -0.15 4.18
CA TRP A 368 3.89 1.16 4.34
C TRP A 368 4.78 2.30 3.87
N ASN A 369 5.91 1.99 3.23
CA ASN A 369 6.74 3.01 2.59
C ASN A 369 5.97 3.63 1.42
N ALA A 370 5.92 4.96 1.38
CA ALA A 370 5.40 5.70 0.22
C ALA A 370 6.13 5.33 -1.08
N LYS A 371 7.38 4.85 -1.01
CA LYS A 371 8.20 4.38 -2.14
C LYS A 371 8.20 2.85 -2.33
N LEU A 372 7.38 2.09 -1.61
CA LEU A 372 7.37 0.61 -1.72
C LEU A 372 7.20 0.14 -3.16
N LEU A 373 6.29 0.78 -3.89
CA LEU A 373 6.02 0.42 -5.28
C LEU A 373 7.24 0.71 -6.18
N ASP A 374 7.96 1.81 -5.93
CA ASP A 374 9.20 2.18 -6.62
C ASP A 374 10.30 1.13 -6.39
N ASP A 375 10.45 0.70 -5.13
CA ASP A 375 11.39 -0.35 -4.75
C ASP A 375 11.03 -1.66 -5.48
N PHE A 376 9.75 -2.05 -5.52
CA PHE A 376 9.30 -3.25 -6.24
C PHE A 376 9.56 -3.23 -7.75
N TYR A 377 9.52 -2.06 -8.36
CA TYR A 377 9.75 -1.94 -9.80
C TYR A 377 11.22 -1.82 -10.17
N SER A 378 12.00 -1.06 -9.40
CA SER A 378 13.45 -0.91 -9.61
C SER A 378 14.24 -2.17 -9.22
N GLU A 379 13.87 -2.82 -8.11
CA GLU A 379 14.49 -4.06 -7.62
C GLU A 379 13.89 -5.32 -8.27
N GLY A 380 12.69 -5.20 -8.84
CA GLY A 380 11.93 -6.26 -9.49
C GLY A 380 11.06 -7.07 -8.54
N MET A 381 9.79 -7.23 -8.92
CA MET A 381 8.75 -7.71 -8.02
C MET A 381 9.05 -9.06 -7.38
N VAL A 382 9.60 -10.04 -8.13
CA VAL A 382 9.82 -11.40 -7.59
C VAL A 382 10.80 -11.35 -6.43
N LEU A 383 11.84 -10.55 -6.60
CA LEU A 383 12.90 -10.38 -5.62
C LEU A 383 12.37 -9.70 -4.35
N SER A 384 11.68 -8.56 -4.51
CA SER A 384 11.10 -7.81 -3.39
C SER A 384 10.01 -8.62 -2.67
N PHE A 385 9.12 -9.32 -3.40
CA PHE A 385 8.15 -10.23 -2.80
C PHE A 385 8.82 -11.33 -1.96
N THR A 386 9.88 -11.95 -2.50
CA THR A 386 10.62 -12.99 -1.77
C THR A 386 11.24 -12.44 -0.49
N ARG A 387 11.80 -11.22 -0.54
CA ARG A 387 12.33 -10.53 0.63
C ARG A 387 11.24 -10.23 1.66
N SER A 388 10.11 -9.68 1.22
CA SER A 388 8.95 -9.39 2.08
C SER A 388 8.42 -10.66 2.74
N PHE A 389 8.35 -11.78 2.00
CA PHE A 389 7.89 -13.07 2.54
C PHE A 389 8.78 -13.58 3.67
N PHE A 390 10.10 -13.49 3.53
CA PHE A 390 11.01 -13.88 4.61
C PHE A 390 11.06 -12.86 5.76
N SER A 391 10.73 -11.59 5.50
CA SER A 391 10.59 -10.55 6.53
C SER A 391 9.29 -10.69 7.33
N SER A 392 8.22 -11.26 6.75
CA SER A 392 6.90 -11.30 7.39
C SER A 392 6.76 -12.31 8.52
N PHE A 393 7.81 -13.08 8.84
CA PHE A 393 7.80 -13.97 9.99
C PHE A 393 8.14 -13.20 11.27
N VAL A 394 7.21 -13.23 12.23
CA VAL A 394 7.47 -12.70 13.59
C VAL A 394 8.56 -13.55 14.25
N ARG A 395 9.57 -12.88 14.82
CA ARG A 395 10.66 -13.53 15.55
C ARG A 395 10.51 -13.27 17.04
N GLU A 396 10.97 -14.22 17.85
CA GLU A 396 11.12 -14.03 19.28
C GLU A 396 12.04 -12.83 19.56
N PRO A 397 11.62 -11.84 20.36
CA PRO A 397 12.45 -10.69 20.71
C PRO A 397 13.72 -11.12 21.44
N GLU A 398 14.82 -10.42 21.19
CA GLU A 398 16.09 -10.71 21.88
C GLU A 398 15.92 -10.50 23.39
N GLY A 399 16.35 -11.49 24.19
CA GLY A 399 16.25 -11.44 25.65
C GLY A 399 14.87 -11.74 26.23
N TYR A 400 13.88 -12.08 25.40
CA TYR A 400 12.56 -12.52 25.85
C TYR A 400 12.67 -13.77 26.74
N SER A 401 11.83 -13.82 27.77
CA SER A 401 11.53 -15.05 28.50
C SER A 401 10.20 -14.91 29.22
N ARG A 402 9.42 -15.99 29.29
CA ARG A 402 8.14 -16.02 30.01
C ARG A 402 8.26 -15.53 31.45
N LYS A 403 9.35 -15.88 32.15
CA LYS A 403 9.60 -15.45 33.53
C LYS A 403 9.66 -13.92 33.68
N LYS A 404 10.25 -13.20 32.71
CA LYS A 404 10.29 -11.73 32.75
C LYS A 404 8.89 -11.13 32.62
N VAL A 405 8.07 -11.68 31.73
CA VAL A 405 6.67 -11.26 31.54
C VAL A 405 5.88 -11.45 32.83
N GLU A 406 6.01 -12.62 33.47
CA GLU A 406 5.38 -12.89 34.77
C GLU A 406 5.85 -11.92 35.86
N GLU A 407 7.15 -11.59 35.91
CA GLU A 407 7.70 -10.61 36.85
C GLU A 407 7.13 -9.19 36.63
N TYR A 408 6.99 -8.76 35.37
CA TYR A 408 6.39 -7.46 35.03
C TYR A 408 4.91 -7.40 35.41
N ILE A 409 4.13 -8.39 35.01
CA ILE A 409 2.68 -8.41 35.28
C ILE A 409 2.39 -8.48 36.79
N GLU A 410 3.15 -9.27 37.55
CA GLU A 410 2.98 -9.39 39.00
C GLU A 410 3.27 -8.06 39.74
N HIS A 411 4.15 -7.21 39.18
CA HIS A 411 4.38 -5.87 39.70
C HIS A 411 3.11 -5.01 39.60
N TYR A 412 2.46 -4.99 38.44
CA TYR A 412 1.23 -4.23 38.19
C TYR A 412 -0.02 -4.83 38.84
N ARG A 413 -0.06 -6.14 39.05
CA ARG A 413 -1.13 -6.79 39.84
C ARG A 413 -1.17 -6.28 41.28
N LYS A 414 0.00 -6.00 41.86
CA LYS A 414 0.13 -5.54 43.26
C LYS A 414 -0.05 -4.03 43.43
N SER A 415 -0.13 -3.26 42.35
CA SER A 415 -0.33 -1.81 42.47
C SER A 415 -1.76 -1.50 42.92
N GLU A 416 -1.91 -0.50 43.80
CA GLU A 416 -3.22 -0.09 44.31
C GLU A 416 -4.13 0.38 43.16
N ASP A 417 -5.41 0.02 43.23
CA ASP A 417 -6.42 0.53 42.31
C ASP A 417 -6.71 2.00 42.67
N GLU A 418 -6.74 2.88 41.66
CA GLU A 418 -7.24 4.25 41.84
C GLU A 418 -8.72 4.23 42.25
N GLN A 419 -9.16 5.31 42.90
CA GLN A 419 -10.52 5.46 43.39
C GLN A 419 -11.49 5.53 42.20
N LEU A 420 -12.22 4.44 41.93
CA LEU A 420 -13.16 4.34 40.81
C LEU A 420 -14.34 5.30 40.99
N ALA A 421 -14.91 5.77 39.86
CA ALA A 421 -16.16 6.52 39.85
C ALA A 421 -17.29 5.71 40.51
N ASN A 422 -18.19 6.41 41.24
CA ASN A 422 -19.26 5.75 42.00
C ASN A 422 -20.32 5.07 41.12
N GLU A 423 -20.46 5.46 39.84
CA GLU A 423 -21.47 4.93 38.91
C GLU A 423 -20.92 4.83 37.48
N LYS A 424 -20.90 3.62 36.92
CA LYS A 424 -20.31 3.28 35.61
C LYS A 424 -21.37 3.25 34.49
N PRO A 425 -21.00 3.48 33.21
CA PRO A 425 -21.93 3.29 32.10
C PRO A 425 -22.33 1.84 31.94
N SER A 426 -23.62 1.57 31.74
CA SER A 426 -24.12 0.24 31.37
C SER A 426 -24.15 0.03 29.86
N ARG A 427 -23.97 1.08 29.06
CA ARG A 427 -23.92 0.99 27.60
C ARG A 427 -22.65 1.65 27.07
N ILE A 428 -21.87 0.88 26.33
CA ILE A 428 -20.63 1.33 25.70
C ILE A 428 -20.70 0.96 24.22
N ILE A 429 -20.79 1.98 23.37
CA ILE A 429 -20.87 1.82 21.91
C ILE A 429 -19.60 2.37 21.30
N MET A 430 -18.85 1.52 20.63
CA MET A 430 -17.60 1.85 19.98
C MET A 430 -17.79 1.77 18.46
N ILE A 431 -17.78 2.93 17.80
CA ILE A 431 -17.94 3.10 16.36
C ILE A 431 -16.58 3.38 15.74
N MET A 432 -16.11 2.43 14.93
CA MET A 432 -14.99 2.65 14.02
C MET A 432 -15.54 3.03 12.66
N ASN A 433 -15.44 4.31 12.30
CA ASN A 433 -15.97 4.83 11.05
C ASN A 433 -14.93 4.69 9.94
N GLU A 434 -15.28 3.93 8.89
CA GLU A 434 -14.41 3.62 7.76
C GLU A 434 -13.85 4.90 7.15
N ALA A 435 -12.53 4.95 6.95
CA ALA A 435 -11.81 6.03 6.31
C ALA A 435 -12.11 7.45 6.85
N TYR A 436 -12.68 7.60 8.05
CA TYR A 436 -13.09 8.90 8.58
C TYR A 436 -11.87 9.71 9.04
N SER A 437 -11.73 10.93 8.52
CA SER A 437 -10.66 11.83 8.93
C SER A 437 -11.05 13.28 8.65
N ASP A 438 -10.81 14.16 9.61
CA ASP A 438 -10.77 15.58 9.33
C ASP A 438 -9.51 15.91 8.51
N LEU A 439 -9.71 16.25 7.24
CA LEU A 439 -8.61 16.63 6.35
C LEU A 439 -8.13 18.07 6.58
N ARG A 440 -8.85 18.90 7.35
CA ARG A 440 -8.42 20.27 7.72
C ARG A 440 -7.15 20.22 8.57
N ASP A 441 -7.09 19.29 9.51
CA ASP A 441 -5.93 19.03 10.37
C ASP A 441 -4.71 18.48 9.61
N SER A 442 -4.94 17.99 8.39
CA SER A 442 -3.89 17.46 7.53
C SER A 442 -3.19 18.54 6.70
N GLY A 443 -3.73 19.76 6.61
CA GLY A 443 -3.17 20.86 5.82
C GLY A 443 -4.13 21.48 4.82
N MET A 444 -5.32 20.89 4.64
CA MET A 444 -6.40 21.47 3.83
C MET A 444 -6.91 22.75 4.51
N THR A 445 -7.02 23.85 3.77
CA THR A 445 -7.48 25.12 4.37
C THR A 445 -8.88 24.96 4.97
N GLY A 446 -9.14 25.54 6.16
CA GLY A 446 -10.41 25.46 6.90
C GLY A 446 -11.65 26.10 6.24
N LYS A 447 -11.66 26.24 4.91
CA LYS A 447 -12.82 26.66 4.11
C LYS A 447 -13.81 25.53 3.85
N VAL A 448 -13.44 24.29 4.19
CA VAL A 448 -14.24 23.09 3.94
C VAL A 448 -14.84 22.64 5.25
N ASP A 449 -16.10 22.98 5.49
CA ASP A 449 -16.85 22.55 6.66
C ASP A 449 -17.80 21.41 6.28
N VAL A 450 -17.42 20.18 6.63
CA VAL A 450 -18.16 18.94 6.32
C VAL A 450 -18.48 18.11 7.55
N GLN A 451 -18.18 18.60 8.76
CA GLN A 451 -18.49 17.93 10.02
C GLN A 451 -18.98 18.89 11.13
N PRO A 452 -19.92 19.80 10.82
CA PRO A 452 -20.33 20.84 11.75
C PRO A 452 -20.98 20.31 13.03
N PHE A 453 -21.61 19.12 13.01
CA PHE A 453 -22.18 18.57 14.23
C PHE A 453 -21.10 18.09 15.20
N ILE A 454 -20.15 17.28 14.73
CA ILE A 454 -19.03 16.78 15.56
C ILE A 454 -18.21 17.95 16.12
N ASP A 455 -17.92 18.96 15.30
CA ASP A 455 -17.21 20.18 15.73
C ASP A 455 -17.96 20.96 16.82
N SER A 456 -19.29 20.80 16.93
CA SER A 456 -20.12 21.50 17.92
C SER A 456 -20.25 20.78 19.27
N MET A 457 -19.71 19.56 19.38
CA MET A 457 -19.83 18.74 20.59
C MET A 457 -18.83 19.18 21.66
N ASP A 458 -19.25 20.04 22.60
CA ASP A 458 -18.37 20.47 23.71
C ASP A 458 -18.69 19.75 25.04
N GLU A 459 -19.98 19.59 25.36
CA GLU A 459 -20.40 19.08 26.66
C GLU A 459 -20.18 17.56 26.77
N ASN A 460 -19.62 17.11 27.90
CA ASN A 460 -19.39 15.69 28.21
C ASN A 460 -18.60 14.93 27.12
N THR A 461 -17.73 15.65 26.40
CA THR A 461 -17.02 15.14 25.23
C THR A 461 -15.51 15.24 25.44
N LEU A 462 -14.79 14.19 25.06
CA LEU A 462 -13.35 14.19 24.86
C LEU A 462 -13.08 14.15 23.35
N HIS A 463 -12.38 15.13 22.83
CA HIS A 463 -11.91 15.18 21.43
C HIS A 463 -10.43 14.89 21.34
N GLY A 464 -10.03 14.19 20.28
CA GLY A 464 -8.63 13.88 20.05
C GLY A 464 -8.27 13.46 18.64
N THR A 465 -6.97 13.44 18.40
CA THR A 465 -6.35 12.85 17.21
C THR A 465 -5.89 11.44 17.54
N MET A 466 -6.39 10.47 16.78
CA MET A 466 -5.87 9.11 16.80
C MET A 466 -4.81 8.94 15.71
N TYR A 467 -3.72 8.25 16.03
CA TYR A 467 -2.68 7.90 15.08
C TYR A 467 -2.82 6.42 14.69
N ALA A 468 -3.18 6.17 13.43
CA ALA A 468 -3.34 4.83 12.86
C ALA A 468 -2.00 4.22 12.43
N SER A 469 -1.92 2.89 12.42
CA SER A 469 -0.77 2.18 11.84
C SER A 469 -0.88 1.97 10.33
N VAL A 470 -2.01 2.33 9.72
CA VAL A 470 -2.32 2.04 8.30
C VAL A 470 -2.87 3.28 7.60
N TYR A 471 -2.82 3.29 6.26
CA TYR A 471 -3.30 4.38 5.40
C TYR A 471 -3.98 3.80 4.16
N GLY A 472 -5.16 4.33 3.82
CA GLY A 472 -5.94 3.96 2.64
C GLY A 472 -6.39 2.51 2.58
N GLY A 473 -6.43 1.82 3.72
CA GLY A 473 -6.82 0.42 3.82
C GLY A 473 -6.07 -0.31 4.93
N GLY A 474 -6.68 -1.41 5.39
CA GLY A 474 -6.14 -2.22 6.49
C GLY A 474 -6.96 -2.12 7.77
N THR A 475 -8.23 -1.73 7.68
CA THR A 475 -9.26 -1.66 8.74
C THR A 475 -9.07 -2.67 9.88
N CYS A 476 -8.90 -3.97 9.58
CA CYS A 476 -8.72 -5.02 10.59
C CYS A 476 -7.49 -4.84 11.51
N ASN A 477 -6.49 -4.08 11.07
CA ASN A 477 -5.33 -3.75 11.87
C ASN A 477 -5.66 -2.72 12.95
N THR A 478 -6.43 -1.68 12.59
CA THR A 478 -6.91 -0.70 13.56
C THR A 478 -7.89 -1.36 14.53
N GLU A 479 -8.76 -2.27 14.07
CA GLU A 479 -9.60 -3.09 14.98
C GLU A 479 -8.75 -3.89 15.97
N PHE A 480 -7.70 -4.56 15.49
CA PHE A 480 -6.79 -5.34 16.32
C PHE A 480 -6.14 -4.48 17.40
N GLU A 481 -5.61 -3.31 17.03
CA GLU A 481 -4.99 -2.39 17.98
C GLU A 481 -6.03 -1.86 18.99
N ALA A 482 -7.18 -1.39 18.50
CA ALA A 482 -8.24 -0.77 19.28
C ALA A 482 -8.95 -1.73 20.25
N LEU A 483 -9.06 -3.02 19.92
CA LEU A 483 -9.73 -4.00 20.78
C LEU A 483 -8.78 -4.72 21.73
N THR A 484 -7.51 -4.91 21.38
CA THR A 484 -6.60 -5.78 22.14
C THR A 484 -5.50 -5.02 22.88
N GLY A 485 -5.30 -3.76 22.52
CA GLY A 485 -4.20 -2.94 23.01
C GLY A 485 -2.82 -3.40 22.57
N ASN A 486 -2.71 -4.43 21.71
CA ASN A 486 -1.45 -4.79 21.05
C ASN A 486 -1.17 -3.79 19.91
N SER A 487 0.09 -3.52 19.59
CA SER A 487 0.49 -2.58 18.53
C SER A 487 1.07 -3.31 17.32
N LEU A 488 0.75 -2.82 16.12
CA LEU A 488 1.41 -3.24 14.88
C LEU A 488 2.90 -2.88 14.84
N ALA A 489 3.37 -1.97 15.68
CA ALA A 489 4.77 -1.56 15.71
C ALA A 489 5.74 -2.72 15.96
N PHE A 490 5.29 -3.79 16.62
CA PHE A 490 6.11 -4.99 16.88
C PHE A 490 5.92 -6.11 15.86
N PHE A 491 5.03 -5.93 14.88
CA PHE A 491 4.87 -6.87 13.78
C PHE A 491 5.77 -6.50 12.61
N PRO A 492 6.16 -7.48 11.78
CA PRO A 492 6.68 -7.19 10.46
C PRO A 492 5.75 -6.25 9.69
N SER A 493 6.37 -5.34 8.94
CA SER A 493 5.62 -4.42 8.09
C SER A 493 4.66 -5.18 7.16
N GLY A 494 3.44 -4.67 7.03
CA GLY A 494 2.39 -5.26 6.19
C GLY A 494 1.68 -6.47 6.78
N SER A 495 1.85 -6.76 8.07
CA SER A 495 1.07 -7.79 8.75
C SER A 495 -0.43 -7.46 8.82
N TYR A 496 -1.26 -8.49 8.72
CA TYR A 496 -2.69 -8.50 9.01
C TYR A 496 -2.97 -9.51 10.14
N PRO A 497 -2.92 -9.11 11.43
CA PRO A 497 -3.00 -10.02 12.57
C PRO A 497 -4.22 -10.95 12.55
N TYR A 498 -5.38 -10.45 12.14
CA TYR A 498 -6.62 -11.23 12.05
C TYR A 498 -6.50 -12.45 11.13
N SER A 499 -5.84 -12.29 9.98
CA SER A 499 -5.70 -13.38 9.00
C SER A 499 -4.46 -14.24 9.23
N GLN A 500 -3.43 -13.70 9.88
CA GLN A 500 -2.12 -14.36 9.99
C GLN A 500 -1.83 -14.96 11.37
N HIS A 501 -2.27 -14.30 12.45
CA HIS A 501 -1.71 -14.50 13.78
C HIS A 501 -2.74 -14.88 14.85
N ILE A 502 -3.98 -14.35 14.80
CA ILE A 502 -5.02 -14.69 15.77
C ILE A 502 -5.59 -16.08 15.46
N LYS A 503 -5.25 -17.07 16.31
CA LYS A 503 -5.61 -18.49 16.13
C LYS A 503 -6.15 -19.16 17.40
N HIS A 504 -6.21 -18.41 18.48
CA HIS A 504 -6.67 -18.82 19.80
C HIS A 504 -7.35 -17.63 20.47
N ASN A 505 -8.04 -17.88 21.58
CA ASN A 505 -8.70 -16.80 22.34
C ASN A 505 -7.65 -15.80 22.78
N LEU A 506 -7.89 -14.52 22.53
CA LEU A 506 -7.00 -13.43 22.88
C LEU A 506 -7.74 -12.49 23.82
N TRP A 507 -7.04 -11.93 24.79
CA TRP A 507 -7.65 -10.86 25.58
C TRP A 507 -8.03 -9.69 24.67
N SER A 508 -9.22 -9.16 24.90
CA SER A 508 -9.73 -7.97 24.22
C SER A 508 -10.69 -7.21 25.13
N LEU A 509 -11.05 -6.00 24.73
CA LEU A 509 -12.08 -5.21 25.39
C LEU A 509 -13.44 -5.92 25.42
N ALA A 510 -13.77 -6.71 24.39
CA ALA A 510 -15.00 -7.51 24.38
C ALA A 510 -14.95 -8.62 25.42
N GLU A 511 -13.87 -9.39 25.50
CA GLU A 511 -13.71 -10.44 26.51
C GLU A 511 -13.74 -9.85 27.93
N TYR A 512 -13.10 -8.70 28.13
CA TYR A 512 -13.13 -7.96 29.39
C TYR A 512 -14.57 -7.63 29.83
N PHE A 513 -15.37 -7.00 28.95
CA PHE A 513 -16.73 -6.62 29.30
C PHE A 513 -17.65 -7.83 29.47
N LYS A 514 -17.42 -8.89 28.69
CA LYS A 514 -18.13 -10.17 28.85
C LYS A 514 -17.88 -10.80 30.22
N GLU A 515 -16.63 -10.80 30.69
CA GLU A 515 -16.30 -11.26 32.06
C GLU A 515 -16.96 -10.37 33.14
N ASP A 516 -17.16 -9.08 32.86
CA ASP A 516 -17.89 -8.14 33.73
C ASP A 516 -19.43 -8.24 33.58
N GLY A 517 -19.94 -9.20 32.81
CA GLY A 517 -21.37 -9.50 32.69
C GLY A 517 -22.11 -8.73 31.59
N PHE A 518 -21.38 -8.07 30.68
CA PHE A 518 -21.97 -7.41 29.53
C PHE A 518 -22.38 -8.42 28.44
N LYS A 519 -23.44 -8.10 27.72
CA LYS A 519 -23.72 -8.67 26.40
C LYS A 519 -22.81 -7.98 25.39
N THR A 520 -22.07 -8.78 24.62
CA THR A 520 -21.09 -8.25 23.66
C THR A 520 -21.50 -8.53 22.22
N ALA A 521 -21.56 -7.50 21.39
CA ALA A 521 -21.89 -7.65 19.98
C ALA A 521 -20.99 -6.82 19.08
N SER A 522 -20.71 -7.38 17.90
CA SER A 522 -20.00 -6.70 16.81
C SER A 522 -20.90 -6.53 15.60
N PHE A 523 -20.71 -5.45 14.85
CA PHE A 523 -21.57 -5.03 13.75
C PHE A 523 -20.71 -4.61 12.56
N HIS A 524 -21.04 -5.13 11.38
CA HIS A 524 -20.41 -4.70 10.13
C HIS A 524 -21.34 -4.96 8.94
N PRO A 525 -21.76 -3.95 8.18
CA PRO A 525 -22.67 -4.14 7.05
C PRO A 525 -21.97 -4.70 5.79
N GLY A 526 -20.68 -5.06 5.88
CA GLY A 526 -19.91 -5.75 4.85
C GLY A 526 -19.98 -7.29 4.91
N GLY A 527 -19.21 -7.96 4.06
CA GLY A 527 -19.17 -9.42 3.95
C GLY A 527 -18.72 -10.09 5.25
N LYS A 528 -19.43 -11.14 5.67
CA LYS A 528 -19.20 -11.87 6.93
C LYS A 528 -17.76 -12.40 7.09
N ASP A 529 -17.16 -12.86 6.01
CA ASP A 529 -15.83 -13.47 6.02
C ASP A 529 -14.71 -12.45 5.74
N SER A 530 -15.04 -11.18 5.51
CA SER A 530 -14.05 -10.11 5.32
C SER A 530 -13.09 -10.08 6.51
N TRP A 531 -11.78 -10.02 6.20
CA TRP A 531 -10.68 -10.06 7.15
C TRP A 531 -10.69 -11.23 8.15
N ASN A 532 -11.41 -12.32 7.88
CA ASN A 532 -11.58 -13.44 8.83
C ASN A 532 -12.36 -13.04 10.11
N ARG A 533 -13.16 -11.96 10.07
CA ARG A 533 -13.91 -11.45 11.25
C ARG A 533 -14.83 -12.50 11.88
N ASN A 534 -15.51 -13.31 11.07
CA ASN A 534 -16.37 -14.39 11.58
C ASN A 534 -15.67 -15.33 12.57
N ASN A 535 -14.38 -15.62 12.35
CA ASN A 535 -13.60 -16.43 13.30
C ASN A 535 -12.96 -15.56 14.39
N VAL A 536 -12.38 -14.41 14.02
CA VAL A 536 -11.64 -13.56 14.94
C VAL A 536 -12.52 -12.96 16.02
N TYR A 537 -13.71 -12.46 15.70
CA TYR A 537 -14.61 -11.89 16.71
C TYR A 537 -15.03 -12.91 17.77
N THR A 538 -15.20 -14.19 17.41
CA THR A 538 -15.40 -15.25 18.39
C THR A 538 -14.17 -15.44 19.29
N LEU A 539 -12.96 -15.39 18.72
CA LEU A 539 -11.70 -15.50 19.49
C LEU A 539 -11.40 -14.27 20.36
N LEU A 540 -11.95 -13.11 20.01
CA LEU A 540 -11.88 -11.89 20.81
C LEU A 540 -12.95 -11.81 21.90
N GLY A 541 -13.89 -12.75 21.95
CA GLY A 541 -14.86 -12.86 23.05
C GLY A 541 -16.28 -12.40 22.73
N PHE A 542 -16.55 -11.82 21.56
CA PHE A 542 -17.90 -11.35 21.20
C PHE A 542 -18.94 -12.48 21.23
N ASP A 543 -20.10 -12.23 21.85
CA ASP A 543 -21.21 -13.18 21.88
C ASP A 543 -21.91 -13.27 20.52
N LYS A 544 -21.96 -12.16 19.80
CA LYS A 544 -22.63 -12.09 18.49
C LYS A 544 -21.88 -11.20 17.51
N TYR A 545 -21.91 -11.61 16.24
CA TYR A 545 -21.47 -10.82 15.11
C TYR A 545 -22.63 -10.67 14.13
N TYR A 546 -23.04 -9.43 13.89
CA TYR A 546 -24.01 -9.04 12.87
C TYR A 546 -23.26 -8.59 11.61
N SER A 547 -23.35 -9.40 10.56
CA SER A 547 -22.80 -9.13 9.24
C SER A 547 -23.89 -8.61 8.31
N ARG A 548 -23.55 -8.30 7.04
CA ARG A 548 -24.51 -7.84 6.02
C ARG A 548 -25.81 -8.66 5.94
N ASP A 549 -25.74 -9.99 6.14
CA ASP A 549 -26.89 -10.89 6.02
C ASP A 549 -28.00 -10.60 7.04
N GLU A 550 -27.67 -9.95 8.16
CA GLU A 550 -28.60 -9.58 9.22
C GLU A 550 -29.32 -8.24 8.96
N TYR A 551 -28.79 -7.38 8.09
CA TYR A 551 -29.36 -6.07 7.78
C TYR A 551 -30.48 -6.20 6.72
N LYS A 552 -31.71 -5.87 7.09
CA LYS A 552 -32.89 -6.01 6.20
C LYS A 552 -33.23 -4.73 5.44
N ASP A 553 -33.13 -3.59 6.11
CA ASP A 553 -33.55 -2.28 5.61
C ASP A 553 -32.32 -1.36 5.59
N ILE A 554 -31.41 -1.63 4.65
CA ILE A 554 -30.16 -0.87 4.49
C ILE A 554 -30.21 -0.05 3.21
N GLU A 555 -29.97 1.25 3.35
CA GLU A 555 -29.77 2.16 2.22
C GLU A 555 -28.31 2.12 1.76
N TYR A 556 -28.06 2.68 0.58
CA TYR A 556 -26.74 2.68 -0.03
C TYR A 556 -26.38 4.09 -0.49
N LEU A 557 -25.09 4.42 -0.36
CA LEU A 557 -24.43 5.56 -0.99
C LEU A 557 -23.21 5.02 -1.72
N HIS A 558 -22.99 5.46 -2.95
CA HIS A 558 -22.02 4.96 -3.94
C HIS A 558 -21.93 3.42 -4.06
N LEU A 559 -23.08 2.73 -3.96
CA LEU A 559 -23.19 1.25 -3.95
C LEU A 559 -22.75 0.57 -2.64
N LEU A 560 -22.46 1.33 -1.58
CA LEU A 560 -22.06 0.83 -0.27
C LEU A 560 -23.09 1.14 0.82
N PRO A 561 -23.28 0.25 1.81
CA PRO A 561 -24.14 0.51 2.96
C PRO A 561 -23.90 1.86 3.64
N ASP A 562 -24.96 2.62 3.88
CA ASP A 562 -24.88 3.93 4.54
C ASP A 562 -24.73 3.82 6.07
N ASP A 563 -24.14 4.85 6.67
CA ASP A 563 -23.90 4.90 8.13
C ASP A 563 -25.21 5.05 8.91
N GLN A 564 -26.18 5.81 8.38
CA GLN A 564 -27.46 6.07 9.05
C GLN A 564 -28.26 4.76 9.26
N SER A 565 -28.42 3.94 8.21
CA SER A 565 -29.10 2.64 8.35
C SER A 565 -28.30 1.67 9.21
N ASN A 566 -26.97 1.75 9.18
CA ASN A 566 -26.12 0.94 10.06
C ASN A 566 -26.34 1.29 11.54
N TYR A 567 -26.36 2.57 11.90
CA TYR A 567 -26.61 3.01 13.28
C TYR A 567 -28.04 2.70 13.75
N ARG A 568 -29.06 2.91 12.90
CA ARG A 568 -30.44 2.48 13.20
C ARG A 568 -30.55 0.98 13.49
N PHE A 569 -29.73 0.16 12.84
CA PHE A 569 -29.70 -1.27 13.13
C PHE A 569 -29.09 -1.57 14.50
N ILE A 570 -28.02 -0.87 14.91
CA ILE A 570 -27.46 -0.95 16.27
C ILE A 570 -28.54 -0.60 17.30
N GLU A 571 -29.24 0.53 17.10
CA GLU A 571 -30.35 0.97 17.95
C GLU A 571 -31.48 -0.07 18.04
N SER A 572 -31.73 -0.83 16.96
CA SER A 572 -32.77 -1.88 16.96
C SER A 572 -32.37 -3.19 17.66
N VAL A 573 -31.06 -3.41 17.84
CA VAL A 573 -30.49 -4.58 18.52
C VAL A 573 -30.25 -4.31 20.01
N ASP A 574 -30.10 -3.04 20.35
CA ASP A 574 -30.16 -2.52 21.71
C ASP A 574 -31.46 -3.00 22.37
N ASP A 575 -31.32 -3.72 23.48
CA ASP A 575 -32.42 -4.41 24.14
C ASP A 575 -32.97 -3.55 25.28
N GLU A 576 -34.30 -3.53 25.47
CA GLU A 576 -34.91 -2.89 26.65
C GLU A 576 -34.68 -3.73 27.93
N GLU A 577 -34.26 -4.99 27.79
CA GLU A 577 -33.81 -5.82 28.90
C GLU A 577 -32.48 -5.28 29.45
N LYS A 578 -32.54 -4.32 30.40
CA LYS A 578 -31.50 -3.61 31.19
C LYS A 578 -30.19 -4.35 31.59
N VAL A 579 -29.61 -5.12 30.68
CA VAL A 579 -28.35 -5.84 30.78
C VAL A 579 -27.29 -4.93 30.19
N PRO A 580 -26.10 -4.80 30.82
CA PRO A 580 -25.06 -3.95 30.26
C PRO A 580 -24.61 -4.44 28.86
N GLU A 581 -24.32 -3.50 27.96
CA GLU A 581 -24.02 -3.79 26.55
C GLU A 581 -22.71 -3.13 26.10
N PHE A 582 -21.87 -3.93 25.44
CA PHE A 582 -20.67 -3.47 24.75
C PHE A 582 -20.80 -3.79 23.26
N PHE A 583 -20.95 -2.75 22.47
CA PHE A 583 -21.15 -2.84 21.03
C PHE A 583 -19.95 -2.29 20.28
N PHE A 584 -19.43 -3.05 19.32
CA PHE A 584 -18.36 -2.62 18.43
C PHE A 584 -18.85 -2.60 16.98
N ASN A 585 -18.91 -1.44 16.36
CA ASN A 585 -19.33 -1.27 14.98
C ASN A 585 -18.16 -0.88 14.08
N VAL A 586 -18.12 -1.47 12.90
CA VAL A 586 -17.21 -1.07 11.81
C VAL A 586 -18.08 -0.67 10.62
N THR A 587 -18.05 0.60 10.22
CA THR A 587 -18.89 1.10 9.12
C THR A 587 -18.33 0.70 7.74
N TYR A 588 -18.98 1.13 6.65
CA TYR A 588 -18.57 0.80 5.28
C TYR A 588 -18.77 1.94 4.26
N GLN A 589 -19.60 2.94 4.59
CA GLN A 589 -20.05 3.99 3.67
C GLN A 589 -18.92 4.73 2.96
N ASN A 590 -17.89 5.08 3.71
CA ASN A 590 -16.81 5.95 3.24
C ASN A 590 -15.66 5.17 2.59
N HIS A 591 -15.80 3.86 2.34
CA HIS A 591 -14.75 3.04 1.73
C HIS A 591 -14.39 3.54 0.30
N SER A 592 -13.19 3.19 -0.19
CA SER A 592 -12.66 3.69 -1.47
C SER A 592 -13.54 3.40 -2.70
N GLY A 593 -13.60 4.34 -3.64
CA GLY A 593 -14.35 4.25 -4.91
C GLY A 593 -14.96 5.60 -5.28
N TYR A 594 -14.13 6.64 -5.36
CA TYR A 594 -14.57 8.05 -5.37
C TYR A 594 -14.55 8.70 -6.76
N GLU A 595 -14.28 7.93 -7.82
CA GLU A 595 -14.08 8.44 -9.18
C GLU A 595 -15.33 9.11 -9.76
N THR A 596 -16.50 8.76 -9.23
CA THR A 596 -17.82 9.27 -9.62
C THR A 596 -18.67 9.52 -8.37
N PHE A 597 -19.60 10.47 -8.46
CA PHE A 597 -20.55 10.71 -7.37
C PHE A 597 -21.59 9.59 -7.22
N GLU A 598 -21.87 8.82 -8.27
CA GLU A 598 -23.00 7.89 -8.31
C GLU A 598 -24.30 8.54 -7.77
N ASP A 599 -24.77 8.13 -6.58
CA ASP A 599 -25.93 8.62 -5.83
C ASP A 599 -25.57 9.51 -4.61
N VAL A 600 -24.29 9.82 -4.39
CA VAL A 600 -23.81 10.69 -3.30
C VAL A 600 -24.27 12.13 -3.53
N PRO A 601 -25.02 12.74 -2.58
CA PRO A 601 -25.37 14.15 -2.65
C PRO A 601 -24.14 15.05 -2.55
N LYS A 602 -24.06 16.08 -3.39
CA LYS A 602 -22.93 17.04 -3.37
C LYS A 602 -23.04 17.98 -2.17
N ASN A 603 -22.03 17.98 -1.30
CA ASN A 603 -21.90 18.98 -0.23
C ASN A 603 -21.28 20.27 -0.78
N GLU A 604 -21.82 21.44 -0.43
CA GLU A 604 -21.35 22.74 -0.96
C GLU A 604 -19.89 23.06 -0.59
N SER A 605 -19.49 22.80 0.66
CA SER A 605 -18.12 22.97 1.14
C SER A 605 -17.15 22.03 0.43
N ALA A 606 -17.54 20.77 0.22
CA ALA A 606 -16.73 19.79 -0.48
C ALA A 606 -16.44 20.21 -1.93
N MET A 607 -17.39 20.90 -2.60
CA MET A 607 -17.22 21.36 -4.00
C MET A 607 -16.16 22.45 -4.17
N LEU A 608 -15.60 22.99 -3.07
CA LEU A 608 -14.48 23.94 -3.12
C LEU A 608 -13.14 23.27 -3.45
N ILE A 609 -13.08 21.93 -3.39
CA ILE A 609 -11.87 21.14 -3.63
C ILE A 609 -11.68 20.85 -5.12
N PRO A 610 -10.45 20.87 -5.66
CA PRO A 610 -10.22 20.81 -7.11
C PRO A 610 -10.42 19.44 -7.77
N THR A 611 -10.56 18.35 -7.02
CA THR A 611 -10.65 16.99 -7.59
C THR A 611 -11.98 16.31 -7.26
N THR A 612 -12.49 15.49 -8.18
CA THR A 612 -13.72 14.71 -7.98
C THR A 612 -13.60 13.76 -6.80
N ASP A 613 -12.50 13.01 -6.69
CA ASP A 613 -12.32 11.99 -5.67
C ASP A 613 -12.43 12.56 -4.25
N ALA A 614 -11.76 13.69 -3.99
CA ALA A 614 -11.85 14.35 -2.70
C ALA A 614 -13.22 15.02 -2.48
N GLN A 615 -13.85 15.56 -3.52
CA GLN A 615 -15.21 16.10 -3.43
C GLN A 615 -16.25 15.03 -3.03
N VAL A 616 -16.14 13.83 -3.61
CA VAL A 616 -17.03 12.70 -3.29
C VAL A 616 -16.78 12.23 -1.86
N TYR A 617 -15.53 12.00 -1.48
CA TYR A 617 -15.16 11.59 -0.13
C TYR A 617 -15.66 12.59 0.94
N LEU A 618 -15.39 13.88 0.77
CA LEU A 618 -15.82 14.91 1.73
C LEU A 618 -17.35 15.07 1.79
N SER A 619 -18.06 14.76 0.70
CA SER A 619 -19.52 14.70 0.71
C SER A 619 -20.05 13.48 1.48
N LEU A 620 -19.32 12.36 1.48
CA LEU A 620 -19.62 11.19 2.30
C LEU A 620 -19.33 11.46 3.79
N VAL A 621 -18.22 12.14 4.12
CA VAL A 621 -17.92 12.59 5.50
C VAL A 621 -19.07 13.44 6.07
N ALA A 622 -19.63 14.35 5.26
CA ALA A 622 -20.82 15.11 5.66
C ALA A 622 -22.05 14.23 5.95
N LYS A 623 -22.20 13.10 5.26
CA LYS A 623 -23.26 12.13 5.57
C LYS A 623 -22.98 11.32 6.83
N SER A 624 -21.71 11.01 7.11
CA SER A 624 -21.34 10.42 8.40
C SER A 624 -21.59 11.37 9.58
N ASP A 625 -21.32 12.68 9.42
CA ASP A 625 -21.63 13.70 10.44
C ASP A 625 -23.14 13.77 10.74
N GLU A 626 -23.99 13.80 9.71
CA GLU A 626 -25.46 13.73 9.85
C GLU A 626 -25.90 12.43 10.59
N ALA A 627 -25.30 11.29 10.26
CA ALA A 627 -25.62 10.02 10.90
C ALA A 627 -25.18 9.98 12.38
N VAL A 628 -24.02 10.57 12.71
CA VAL A 628 -23.54 10.71 14.08
C VAL A 628 -24.47 11.62 14.89
N GLU A 629 -24.96 12.71 14.30
CA GLU A 629 -25.96 13.59 14.94
C GLU A 629 -27.21 12.82 15.38
N GLU A 630 -27.74 11.95 14.52
CA GLU A 630 -28.90 11.13 14.86
C GLU A 630 -28.61 10.13 15.97
N LEU A 631 -27.45 9.45 15.90
CA LEU A 631 -27.00 8.49 16.92
C LEU A 631 -26.86 9.15 18.30
N ILE A 632 -26.18 10.31 18.37
CA ILE A 632 -26.01 11.05 19.63
C ILE A 632 -27.37 11.50 20.18
N LYS A 633 -28.26 12.05 19.35
CA LYS A 633 -29.61 12.48 19.76
C LYS A 633 -30.45 11.33 20.29
N HIS A 634 -30.31 10.13 19.72
CA HIS A 634 -30.98 8.92 20.22
C HIS A 634 -30.58 8.65 21.67
N TYR A 635 -29.27 8.53 21.93
CA TYR A 635 -28.75 8.13 23.24
C TYR A 635 -28.71 9.26 24.29
N GLN A 636 -28.75 10.52 23.86
CA GLN A 636 -28.82 11.68 24.76
C GLN A 636 -30.07 11.65 25.65
N ASN A 637 -31.16 11.05 25.16
CA ASN A 637 -32.42 10.93 25.88
C ASN A 637 -32.58 9.60 26.63
N SER A 638 -31.55 8.75 26.65
CA SER A 638 -31.59 7.46 27.35
C SER A 638 -31.49 7.63 28.87
N ASP A 639 -32.30 6.88 29.62
CA ASP A 639 -32.23 6.79 31.09
C ASP A 639 -30.98 6.01 31.56
N GLU A 640 -30.31 5.29 30.66
CA GLU A 640 -29.13 4.49 30.96
C GLU A 640 -27.85 5.24 30.60
N LYS A 641 -26.87 5.18 31.51
CA LYS A 641 -25.56 5.80 31.29
C LYS A 641 -24.87 5.17 30.08
N THR A 642 -24.71 5.99 29.05
CA THR A 642 -24.20 5.60 27.74
C THR A 642 -22.92 6.36 27.44
N MET A 643 -21.90 5.63 26.99
CA MET A 643 -20.67 6.16 26.44
C MET A 643 -20.56 5.76 24.98
N ILE A 644 -20.36 6.73 24.09
CA ILE A 644 -20.14 6.52 22.67
C ILE A 644 -18.70 6.91 22.34
N ILE A 645 -17.95 5.99 21.77
CA ILE A 645 -16.59 6.18 21.29
C ILE A 645 -16.65 6.15 19.77
N PHE A 646 -16.18 7.20 19.12
CA PHE A 646 -16.12 7.30 17.67
C PHE A 646 -14.69 7.56 17.25
N PHE A 647 -14.21 6.86 16.23
CA PHE A 647 -12.88 7.09 15.68
C PHE A 647 -12.77 6.61 14.23
N GLY A 648 -11.97 7.30 13.44
CA GLY A 648 -11.61 6.86 12.09
C GLY A 648 -10.53 5.79 12.09
N ASP A 649 -10.66 4.74 11.29
CA ASP A 649 -9.67 3.65 11.27
C ASP A 649 -8.35 3.99 10.55
N HIS A 650 -8.43 4.81 9.50
CA HIS A 650 -7.32 5.40 8.77
C HIS A 650 -7.78 6.57 7.88
N GLN A 651 -6.84 7.35 7.33
CA GLN A 651 -7.18 8.34 6.30
C GLN A 651 -7.56 7.67 4.95
N PRO A 652 -8.36 8.33 4.11
CA PRO A 652 -8.77 7.80 2.80
C PRO A 652 -7.60 7.76 1.80
N GLY A 653 -7.60 6.76 0.93
CA GLY A 653 -6.70 6.70 -0.22
C GLY A 653 -7.25 7.51 -1.38
N LEU A 654 -7.00 8.83 -1.42
CA LEU A 654 -7.55 9.74 -2.45
C LEU A 654 -6.65 9.92 -3.68
N GLY A 655 -5.56 9.15 -3.75
CA GLY A 655 -4.55 9.29 -4.79
C GLY A 655 -3.64 10.50 -4.54
N VAL A 656 -2.50 10.47 -5.22
CA VAL A 656 -1.39 11.36 -4.84
C VAL A 656 -1.64 12.83 -5.20
N GLU A 657 -2.44 13.11 -6.23
CA GLU A 657 -2.85 14.49 -6.58
C GLU A 657 -3.59 15.15 -5.41
N ASN A 658 -4.40 14.38 -4.69
CA ASN A 658 -5.08 14.84 -3.48
C ASN A 658 -4.16 14.88 -2.27
N ASP A 659 -3.29 13.89 -2.08
CA ASP A 659 -2.33 13.91 -0.97
C ASP A 659 -1.49 15.20 -0.95
N PHE A 660 -0.98 15.65 -2.09
CA PHE A 660 -0.19 16.89 -2.13
C PHE A 660 -1.01 18.11 -1.70
N TYR A 661 -2.24 18.22 -2.20
CA TYR A 661 -3.16 19.30 -1.85
C TYR A 661 -3.58 19.25 -0.37
N ILE A 662 -3.90 18.06 0.15
CA ILE A 662 -4.36 17.84 1.53
C ILE A 662 -3.22 18.09 2.52
N PHE A 663 -2.01 17.60 2.23
CA PHE A 663 -0.89 17.66 3.18
C PHE A 663 -0.02 18.91 3.05
N ASN A 664 -0.38 19.87 2.17
CA ASN A 664 0.43 21.06 1.87
C ASN A 664 1.92 20.72 1.69
N ASN A 665 2.19 19.70 0.87
CA ASN A 665 3.53 19.17 0.60
C ASN A 665 4.27 18.53 1.82
N ASN A 666 3.66 18.46 3.00
CA ASN A 666 4.17 17.75 4.17
C ASN A 666 3.63 16.31 4.24
N VAL A 667 3.88 15.59 3.16
CA VAL A 667 3.44 14.21 2.86
C VAL A 667 4.16 13.18 3.76
N GLY A 668 5.08 13.62 4.64
CA GLY A 668 5.94 12.77 5.47
C GLY A 668 5.56 12.73 6.95
N GLY A 669 6.11 11.73 7.66
CA GLY A 669 5.88 11.53 9.10
C GLY A 669 4.49 10.98 9.42
N LEU A 670 3.99 11.29 10.61
CA LEU A 670 2.71 10.78 11.12
C LEU A 670 1.47 11.52 10.57
N ASN A 671 1.65 12.59 9.78
CA ASN A 671 0.52 13.41 9.31
C ASN A 671 -0.49 12.63 8.45
N LYS A 672 -0.01 11.70 7.61
CA LYS A 672 -0.86 10.80 6.80
C LYS A 672 -1.62 9.75 7.61
N TYR A 673 -1.34 9.66 8.90
CA TYR A 673 -1.83 8.59 9.76
C TYR A 673 -2.67 9.16 10.90
N LYS A 674 -3.07 10.43 10.81
CA LYS A 674 -3.96 11.07 11.77
C LYS A 674 -5.40 10.84 11.36
N THR A 675 -6.21 10.32 12.27
CA THR A 675 -7.66 10.30 12.16
C THR A 675 -8.25 11.02 13.36
N GLU A 676 -9.52 11.37 13.26
CA GLU A 676 -10.24 12.00 14.35
C GLU A 676 -10.87 10.96 15.27
N MET A 677 -10.99 11.30 16.54
CA MET A 677 -11.75 10.53 17.52
C MET A 677 -12.47 11.43 18.53
N PHE A 678 -13.61 10.95 19.03
CA PHE A 678 -14.24 11.52 20.22
C PHE A 678 -14.80 10.44 21.15
N ILE A 679 -14.93 10.78 22.43
CA ILE A 679 -15.70 10.01 23.42
C ILE A 679 -16.75 10.94 24.03
N TRP A 680 -18.02 10.62 23.80
CA TRP A 680 -19.16 11.35 24.34
C TRP A 680 -19.90 10.53 25.39
N THR A 681 -20.43 11.19 26.42
CA THR A 681 -21.28 10.57 27.44
C THR A 681 -22.59 11.31 27.64
N ASN A 682 -23.68 10.58 27.88
CA ASN A 682 -24.97 11.17 28.26
C ASN A 682 -25.08 11.52 29.77
N TYR A 683 -23.97 11.41 30.49
CA TYR A 683 -23.82 11.75 31.91
C TYR A 683 -22.61 12.68 32.09
N ASP A 684 -22.58 13.38 33.22
CA ASP A 684 -21.52 14.34 33.55
C ASP A 684 -20.13 13.70 33.45
N SER A 685 -19.30 14.27 32.58
CA SER A 685 -17.91 13.87 32.39
C SER A 685 -17.06 15.09 32.03
N GLU A 686 -15.75 15.03 32.33
CA GLU A 686 -14.84 16.15 32.07
C GLU A 686 -14.68 16.41 30.57
N GLN A 687 -14.88 17.64 30.11
CA GLN A 687 -14.54 18.01 28.73
C GLN A 687 -13.02 18.02 28.54
N VAL A 688 -12.54 17.35 27.49
CA VAL A 688 -11.11 17.26 27.19
C VAL A 688 -10.90 17.52 25.70
N GLU A 689 -9.95 18.41 25.37
CA GLU A 689 -9.64 18.78 23.99
C GLU A 689 -8.20 18.39 23.65
N ASN A 690 -7.91 18.22 22.35
CA ASN A 690 -6.57 17.94 21.82
C ASN A 690 -5.91 16.67 22.40
N TYR A 691 -6.70 15.66 22.75
CA TYR A 691 -6.17 14.38 23.21
C TYR A 691 -5.41 13.68 22.08
N GLN A 692 -4.32 12.98 22.38
CA GLN A 692 -3.52 12.29 21.37
C GLN A 692 -3.18 10.87 21.82
N LEU A 693 -3.44 9.91 20.94
CA LEU A 693 -3.09 8.52 21.16
C LEU A 693 -2.96 7.74 19.85
N SER A 694 -2.29 6.59 19.86
CA SER A 694 -2.49 5.56 18.84
C SER A 694 -3.57 4.54 19.25
N ALA A 695 -4.15 3.83 18.27
CA ALA A 695 -5.28 2.92 18.47
C ALA A 695 -5.06 1.86 19.58
N ASN A 696 -3.82 1.40 19.79
CA ASN A 696 -3.47 0.43 20.84
C ASN A 696 -3.69 0.93 22.28
N PHE A 697 -3.93 2.23 22.48
CA PHE A 697 -4.27 2.79 23.80
C PHE A 697 -5.77 2.99 24.01
N LEU A 698 -6.63 2.71 23.02
CA LEU A 698 -8.08 2.84 23.18
C LEU A 698 -8.65 1.98 24.33
N PRO A 699 -8.24 0.71 24.54
CA PRO A 699 -8.73 -0.06 25.69
C PRO A 699 -8.41 0.59 27.04
N LEU A 700 -7.23 1.20 27.17
CA LEU A 700 -6.84 1.94 28.37
C LEU A 700 -7.76 3.15 28.56
N LEU A 701 -7.86 4.00 27.54
CA LEU A 701 -8.66 5.23 27.58
C LEU A 701 -10.14 4.92 27.89
N ILE A 702 -10.72 3.91 27.25
CA ILE A 702 -12.12 3.53 27.44
C ILE A 702 -12.38 3.10 28.88
N LEU A 703 -11.54 2.21 29.44
CA LEU A 703 -11.76 1.72 30.81
C LEU A 703 -11.49 2.80 31.86
N GLU A 704 -10.46 3.64 31.70
CA GLU A 704 -10.23 4.76 32.62
C GLU A 704 -11.39 5.75 32.59
N ARG A 705 -11.80 6.16 31.39
CA ARG A 705 -12.88 7.14 31.20
C ARG A 705 -14.21 6.62 31.73
N ALA A 706 -14.50 5.35 31.54
CA ALA A 706 -15.74 4.71 32.01
C ALA A 706 -15.69 4.34 33.51
N GLY A 707 -14.55 4.53 34.19
CA GLY A 707 -14.40 4.22 35.62
C GLY A 707 -14.36 2.71 35.91
N TYR A 708 -13.88 1.90 34.98
CA TYR A 708 -13.65 0.47 35.15
C TYR A 708 -12.26 0.19 35.70
N LYS A 709 -12.09 -0.98 36.34
CA LYS A 709 -10.80 -1.39 36.86
C LYS A 709 -9.87 -1.71 35.68
N LEU A 710 -8.61 -1.29 35.80
CA LEU A 710 -7.60 -1.67 34.83
C LEU A 710 -7.00 -3.03 35.19
N PRO A 711 -7.01 -4.03 34.29
CA PRO A 711 -6.24 -5.25 34.48
C PRO A 711 -4.73 -4.94 34.50
N PRO A 712 -3.88 -5.83 35.04
CA PRO A 712 -2.43 -5.60 35.14
C PRO A 712 -1.78 -5.18 33.82
N TYR A 713 -2.22 -5.78 32.71
CA TYR A 713 -1.79 -5.41 31.37
C TYR A 713 -2.03 -3.93 31.03
N LEU A 714 -3.22 -3.40 31.32
CA LEU A 714 -3.51 -1.99 30.99
C LEU A 714 -2.90 -1.01 31.99
N LYS A 715 -2.70 -1.42 33.25
CA LYS A 715 -1.89 -0.64 34.20
C LYS A 715 -0.46 -0.45 33.67
N MET A 716 0.13 -1.50 33.10
CA MET A 716 1.42 -1.39 32.40
C MET A 716 1.33 -0.45 31.18
N MET A 717 0.27 -0.58 30.38
CA MET A 717 0.06 0.30 29.21
C MET A 717 -0.08 1.78 29.60
N LYS A 718 -0.58 2.10 30.80
CA LYS A 718 -0.63 3.47 31.33
C LYS A 718 0.77 4.09 31.44
N ASP A 719 1.73 3.38 32.04
CA ASP A 719 3.13 3.85 32.12
C ASP A 719 3.76 4.03 30.72
N VAL A 720 3.41 3.15 29.76
CA VAL A 720 3.87 3.26 28.37
C VAL A 720 3.27 4.50 27.71
N TYR A 721 1.96 4.73 27.87
CA TYR A 721 1.24 5.87 27.31
C TYR A 721 1.77 7.20 27.84
N GLU A 722 2.02 7.29 29.15
CA GLU A 722 2.54 8.53 29.78
C GLU A 722 3.84 9.01 29.15
N LYS A 723 4.68 8.09 28.65
CA LYS A 723 5.92 8.42 27.96
C LYS A 723 5.78 8.48 26.44
N TYR A 724 5.02 7.55 25.87
CA TYR A 724 4.86 7.36 24.42
C TYR A 724 3.37 7.30 24.06
N PRO A 725 2.70 8.46 23.96
CA PRO A 725 1.27 8.50 23.66
C PRO A 725 0.95 7.90 22.29
N VAL A 726 1.91 7.91 21.35
CA VAL A 726 1.73 7.36 20.01
C VAL A 726 2.78 6.30 19.71
N ILE A 727 2.34 5.06 19.50
CA ILE A 727 3.15 3.93 19.05
C ILE A 727 2.46 3.26 17.86
N THR A 728 2.88 3.59 16.65
CA THR A 728 2.35 3.00 15.41
C THR A 728 3.45 2.27 14.65
N SER A 729 3.06 1.48 13.64
CA SER A 729 4.03 0.91 12.71
C SER A 729 4.74 1.95 11.83
N GLN A 730 4.29 3.21 11.83
CA GLN A 730 4.81 4.31 11.00
C GLN A 730 5.75 5.26 11.76
N GLY A 731 5.71 5.22 13.09
CA GLY A 731 6.51 6.07 13.94
C GLY A 731 6.06 6.02 15.40
N VAL A 732 6.91 6.55 16.28
CA VAL A 732 6.61 6.69 17.71
C VAL A 732 6.74 8.17 18.08
N LEU A 733 5.75 8.74 18.76
CA LEU A 733 5.81 10.08 19.33
C LEU A 733 5.88 9.97 20.85
N ASP A 734 6.88 10.60 21.46
CA ASP A 734 6.92 10.74 22.92
C ASP A 734 6.12 11.96 23.42
N ASN A 735 5.88 12.01 24.73
CA ASN A 735 5.14 13.08 25.38
C ASN A 735 5.84 14.46 25.31
N GLU A 736 7.10 14.52 24.89
CA GLU A 736 7.84 15.76 24.61
C GLU A 736 7.76 16.18 23.14
N GLY A 737 7.01 15.43 22.31
CA GLY A 737 6.82 15.71 20.89
C GLY A 737 7.97 15.28 19.99
N ARG A 738 8.90 14.44 20.47
CA ARG A 738 9.98 13.89 19.64
C ARG A 738 9.45 12.68 18.86
N LEU A 739 9.69 12.72 17.55
CA LEU A 739 9.31 11.66 16.61
C LEU A 739 10.48 10.71 16.37
N TYR A 740 10.25 9.42 16.55
CA TYR A 740 11.16 8.33 16.22
C TYR A 740 10.62 7.59 14.98
N ALA A 741 11.51 7.01 14.17
CA ALA A 741 11.11 6.31 12.95
C ALA A 741 10.35 5.00 13.25
N GLY A 742 10.50 4.45 14.45
CA GLY A 742 9.74 3.33 14.96
C GLY A 742 10.36 2.75 16.23
N VAL A 743 9.76 1.67 16.74
CA VAL A 743 10.20 1.02 18.01
C VAL A 743 11.64 0.50 17.98
N ASN A 744 12.25 0.30 16.80
CA ASN A 744 13.64 -0.12 16.68
C ASN A 744 14.63 0.95 17.20
N ASP A 745 14.30 2.23 17.03
CA ASP A 745 15.10 3.36 17.57
C ASP A 745 15.05 3.41 19.10
N LEU A 746 14.07 2.72 19.69
CA LEU A 746 13.80 2.63 21.14
C LEU A 746 14.05 1.22 21.69
N SER A 747 14.83 0.39 20.99
CA SER A 747 15.04 -1.02 21.36
C SER A 747 15.71 -1.22 22.73
N ASP A 748 16.47 -0.22 23.19
CA ASP A 748 17.10 -0.19 24.52
C ASP A 748 16.18 0.38 25.62
N ASP A 749 14.99 0.91 25.28
CA ASP A 749 14.07 1.48 26.25
C ASP A 749 13.33 0.36 27.04
N PRO A 750 13.40 0.35 28.38
CA PRO A 750 12.78 -0.70 29.19
C PRO A 750 11.26 -0.80 29.03
N LEU A 751 10.55 0.32 28.81
CA LEU A 751 9.08 0.31 28.67
C LEU A 751 8.67 -0.28 27.32
N ILE A 752 9.36 0.10 26.24
CA ILE A 752 9.11 -0.47 24.91
C ILE A 752 9.45 -1.96 24.88
N GLN A 753 10.57 -2.36 25.49
CA GLN A 753 10.95 -3.78 25.60
C GLN A 753 9.92 -4.58 26.41
N MET A 754 9.47 -4.04 27.55
CA MET A 754 8.44 -4.67 28.36
C MET A 754 7.15 -4.86 27.57
N TYR A 755 6.67 -3.83 26.88
CA TYR A 755 5.49 -3.92 26.03
C TYR A 755 5.66 -4.96 24.92
N GLN A 756 6.79 -4.95 24.21
CA GLN A 756 7.10 -5.94 23.18
C GLN A 756 7.07 -7.38 23.72
N TYR A 757 7.63 -7.62 24.91
CA TYR A 757 7.67 -8.95 25.51
C TYR A 757 6.27 -9.43 25.93
N VAL A 758 5.48 -8.56 26.55
CA VAL A 758 4.12 -8.89 27.00
C VAL A 758 3.22 -9.16 25.79
N GLN A 759 3.27 -8.31 24.76
CA GLN A 759 2.54 -8.54 23.52
C GLN A 759 2.99 -9.83 22.82
N TYR A 760 4.29 -10.09 22.72
CA TYR A 760 4.80 -11.32 22.12
C TYR A 760 4.27 -12.55 22.85
N ALA A 761 4.26 -12.51 24.19
CA ALA A 761 3.71 -13.58 25.01
C ALA A 761 2.19 -13.76 24.81
N ASN A 762 1.45 -12.65 24.76
CA ASN A 762 0.00 -12.65 24.51
C ASN A 762 -0.37 -13.27 23.16
N MET A 763 0.43 -13.01 22.12
CA MET A 763 0.14 -13.43 20.75
C MET A 763 0.73 -14.80 20.36
N PHE A 764 1.84 -15.22 20.97
CA PHE A 764 2.65 -16.34 20.48
C PHE A 764 3.11 -17.36 21.54
N ASP A 765 2.96 -17.06 22.84
CA ASP A 765 3.20 -18.03 23.92
C ASP A 765 1.86 -18.57 24.47
N ASN A 766 1.90 -19.53 25.39
CA ASN A 766 0.70 -19.98 26.10
C ASN A 766 0.20 -18.87 27.02
N ILE A 767 -0.96 -18.28 26.71
CA ILE A 767 -1.59 -17.23 27.52
C ILE A 767 -1.77 -17.69 28.97
N ASP A 768 -1.34 -16.84 29.89
CA ASP A 768 -1.73 -16.94 31.29
C ASP A 768 -2.87 -15.94 31.52
N GLU A 769 -4.06 -16.44 31.83
CA GLU A 769 -5.24 -15.62 32.12
C GLU A 769 -4.98 -14.63 33.27
N ALA A 770 -4.01 -14.93 34.15
CA ALA A 770 -3.61 -14.03 35.23
C ALA A 770 -3.07 -12.68 34.74
N TRP A 771 -2.66 -12.53 33.47
CA TRP A 771 -2.17 -11.25 32.96
C TRP A 771 -3.29 -10.23 32.73
N PHE A 772 -4.51 -10.73 32.55
CA PHE A 772 -5.65 -9.95 32.07
C PHE A 772 -6.84 -9.95 33.04
N LYS A 773 -6.82 -10.81 34.06
CA LYS A 773 -7.86 -10.85 35.08
C LYS A 773 -7.68 -9.78 36.15
N ILE A 774 -8.80 -9.19 36.54
CA ILE A 774 -8.95 -8.39 37.74
C ILE A 774 -9.31 -9.33 38.90
N ASP A 775 -8.67 -9.15 40.06
CA ASP A 775 -8.95 -9.92 41.28
C ASP A 775 -10.22 -9.46 42.02
#